data_AF-A0A8B3DIG1-F1
#
_entry.id   AF-A0A8B3DIG1-F1
#
_cell.length_a   1.000
_cell.length_b   1.000
_cell.length_c   1.000
_cell.angle_alpha   90.00
_cell.angle_beta   90.00
_cell.angle_gamma   90.00
#
_symmetry.space_group_name_H-M   'P 1'
#
loop_
_entity.id
_entity.type
_entity.pdbx_description
1 polymer ?
#
loop_
_entity_poly.entity_id
_entity_poly.type
_entity_poly.pdbx_seq_one_letter_code
_entity_poly.pdbx_strand_id
1 'polypeptide(L)'
;MDAIRKVYQYAEPNLTLVGWMGFVGFPIYYVVWEFMFPQPYENLPLRILCSFLFFGIIYRNRLPFEWRKYLPAFYQVAITLCLPCFFFYMLLMNNWSNVWVMSFMSAIFLHILLVHITWVMFAQTFAGIGLATFFAWVAQGFHIELTMDWTHVPIFLFIYLFGNLFYFRNQVEHEAKVSLAKSFGAGIAHEMRNPLSGLLTSIDVIQSVLPNPKEGRKAQYELSDEDVTLLREVSDDAMKIIHSGNETIDLLLTSIDENRVSRSTFQKHSAQSVVESAIESFSYKRATDRFAISLDVRSEFDFLGSDTLLKYVMYNLFKNAFHHRSSEDFHIHVTMYSDDFSNQIVVTDNGSGIASDVLQSIFQDFYTTGKSGSYGLGLPFCKKVMRSFGGDIRCQSEVGEWSQFTMTFPAINSNEVKEIKSELTKLKTTLFVSEQNILVSKMTDIARFMGFSLTVLDVDALLKKKEYEFEYDLIFVDIESLDARGSHMDKMESLFSFTEARIVYLFEHHPIQRARKASFAPIWVETQAWLLNTKATIDRLLYDANYVVPQVSTKPLDATNKRTIMVVDDNESLRKFTAMLLEKQGFEVIQTEDGQQAISALDTNDIDLILMDIEMPVMDGVETSRRIRASNKPYASVPIIAHTGDSSPVTLDKIGSSGMSDFIVKPADKNRLFDKIANWI
;
A
#
# COMPACT_ATOMS: atom_id res chain seq x y z
N MET A 1 -43.36 21.09 -13.70
CA MET A 1 -42.20 22.00 -13.83
C MET A 1 -40.88 21.35 -13.39
N ASP A 2 -40.88 20.47 -12.39
CA ASP A 2 -39.64 19.85 -11.88
C ASP A 2 -38.90 18.98 -12.92
N ALA A 3 -39.61 18.23 -13.76
CA ALA A 3 -38.98 17.44 -14.83
C ALA A 3 -38.24 18.33 -15.85
N ILE A 4 -38.86 19.43 -16.30
CA ILE A 4 -38.27 20.38 -17.25
C ILE A 4 -37.02 21.04 -16.65
N ARG A 5 -37.09 21.39 -15.36
CA ARG A 5 -35.95 21.99 -14.65
C ARG A 5 -34.79 21.01 -14.49
N LYS A 6 -35.08 19.73 -14.19
CA LYS A 6 -34.07 18.67 -14.12
C LYS A 6 -33.36 18.46 -15.45
N VAL A 7 -34.10 18.40 -16.56
CA VAL A 7 -33.52 18.28 -17.91
C VAL A 7 -32.53 19.41 -18.20
N TYR A 8 -32.94 20.65 -17.90
CA TYR A 8 -32.08 21.82 -18.09
C TYR A 8 -30.80 21.77 -17.23
N GLN A 9 -30.92 21.43 -15.94
CA GLN A 9 -29.78 21.33 -15.02
C GLN A 9 -28.78 20.25 -15.45
N TYR A 10 -29.27 19.13 -15.98
CA TYR A 10 -28.41 18.07 -16.49
C TYR A 10 -27.63 18.51 -17.73
N ALA A 11 -28.27 19.23 -18.64
CA ALA A 11 -27.62 19.73 -19.85
C ALA A 11 -26.63 20.88 -19.57
N GLU A 12 -26.80 21.60 -18.46
CA GLU A 12 -26.09 22.86 -18.12
C GLU A 12 -24.56 22.84 -18.33
N PRO A 13 -23.82 21.79 -17.92
CA PRO A 13 -22.37 21.71 -18.15
C PRO A 13 -22.00 21.75 -19.64
N ASN A 14 -22.84 21.15 -20.49
CA ASN A 14 -22.60 21.00 -21.92
C ASN A 14 -23.34 22.05 -22.77
N LEU A 15 -24.23 22.86 -22.19
CA LEU A 15 -25.05 23.84 -22.91
C LEU A 15 -24.25 24.86 -23.72
N THR A 16 -23.04 25.20 -23.28
CA THR A 16 -22.17 26.12 -24.04
C THR A 16 -21.71 25.48 -25.34
N LEU A 17 -21.29 24.21 -25.30
CA LEU A 17 -20.86 23.46 -26.48
C LEU A 17 -22.04 23.25 -27.45
N VAL A 18 -23.17 22.81 -26.92
CA VAL A 18 -24.42 22.60 -27.68
C VAL A 18 -24.90 23.91 -28.31
N GLY A 19 -24.83 25.01 -27.57
CA GLY A 19 -25.15 26.35 -28.04
C GLY A 19 -24.29 26.76 -29.24
N TRP A 20 -22.96 26.63 -29.14
CA TRP A 20 -22.06 26.97 -30.24
C TRP A 20 -22.23 26.08 -31.46
N MET A 21 -22.40 24.76 -31.24
CA MET A 21 -22.67 23.80 -32.30
C MET A 21 -23.94 24.18 -33.09
N GLY A 22 -25.02 24.56 -32.41
CA GLY A 22 -26.23 25.03 -33.08
C GLY A 22 -26.04 26.39 -33.75
N PHE A 23 -25.56 27.40 -33.01
CA PHE A 23 -25.41 28.77 -33.50
C PHE A 23 -24.59 28.84 -34.80
N VAL A 24 -23.46 28.13 -34.84
CA VAL A 24 -22.54 28.11 -35.99
C VAL A 24 -22.93 27.03 -37.01
N GLY A 25 -23.44 25.88 -36.56
CA GLY A 25 -23.76 24.76 -37.43
C GLY A 25 -24.87 25.08 -38.42
N PHE A 26 -25.99 25.66 -37.98
CA PHE A 26 -27.14 25.91 -38.87
C PHE A 26 -26.79 26.79 -40.10
N PRO A 27 -26.08 27.93 -39.95
CA PRO A 27 -25.65 28.75 -41.08
C PRO A 27 -24.57 28.09 -41.96
N ILE A 28 -23.59 27.41 -41.36
CA ILE A 28 -22.53 26.75 -42.15
C ILE A 28 -23.11 25.65 -43.04
N TYR A 29 -23.99 24.81 -42.47
CA TYR A 29 -24.60 23.74 -43.23
C TYR A 29 -25.56 24.24 -44.32
N TYR A 30 -26.09 25.46 -44.22
CA TYR A 30 -26.78 26.08 -45.36
C TYR A 30 -25.82 26.24 -46.55
N VAL A 31 -24.62 26.76 -46.32
CA VAL A 31 -23.63 26.95 -47.38
C VAL A 31 -23.25 25.61 -48.01
N VAL A 32 -23.08 24.57 -47.20
CA VAL A 32 -22.77 23.22 -47.67
C VAL A 32 -23.89 22.67 -48.57
N TRP A 33 -25.14 22.74 -48.13
CA TRP A 33 -26.26 22.12 -48.85
C TRP A 33 -26.84 22.97 -49.99
N GLU A 34 -26.56 24.27 -50.01
CA GLU A 34 -26.96 25.16 -51.11
C GLU A 34 -25.88 25.19 -52.21
N PHE A 35 -24.60 25.34 -51.84
CA PHE A 35 -23.53 25.63 -52.80
C PHE A 35 -22.58 24.46 -53.08
N MET A 36 -22.33 23.57 -52.11
CA MET A 36 -21.38 22.46 -52.29
C MET A 36 -22.05 21.16 -52.71
N PHE A 37 -23.19 20.82 -52.08
CA PHE A 37 -23.96 19.60 -52.32
C PHE A 37 -25.47 19.92 -52.40
N PRO A 38 -25.93 20.55 -53.50
CA PRO A 38 -27.28 21.09 -53.64
C PRO A 38 -28.38 20.09 -53.26
N GLN A 39 -29.23 20.46 -52.30
CA GLN A 39 -30.43 19.70 -51.95
C GLN A 39 -31.68 20.30 -52.62
N PRO A 40 -32.72 19.49 -52.90
CA PRO A 40 -33.95 19.96 -53.56
C PRO A 40 -34.67 21.11 -52.86
N TYR A 41 -34.60 21.17 -51.53
CA TYR A 41 -35.24 22.20 -50.72
C TYR A 41 -34.33 22.64 -49.57
N GLU A 42 -34.07 23.95 -49.50
CA GLU A 42 -33.35 24.61 -48.41
C GLU A 42 -34.04 25.91 -47.98
N ASN A 43 -33.94 26.23 -46.68
CA ASN A 43 -34.62 27.39 -46.09
C ASN A 43 -33.70 28.16 -45.13
N LEU A 44 -33.08 29.22 -45.65
CA LEU A 44 -32.18 30.09 -44.89
C LEU A 44 -32.87 30.79 -43.69
N PRO A 45 -34.06 31.42 -43.84
CA PRO A 45 -34.77 32.02 -42.70
C PRO A 45 -34.98 31.06 -41.53
N LEU A 46 -35.37 29.81 -41.81
CA LEU A 46 -35.59 28.80 -40.78
C LEU A 46 -34.29 28.44 -40.04
N ARG A 47 -33.17 28.32 -40.77
CA ARG A 47 -31.85 28.05 -40.18
C ARG A 47 -31.34 29.22 -39.32
N ILE A 48 -31.57 30.46 -39.75
CA ILE A 48 -31.23 31.67 -38.97
C ILE A 48 -32.07 31.72 -37.68
N LEU A 49 -33.36 31.37 -37.75
CA LEU A 49 -34.21 31.26 -36.56
C LEU A 49 -33.65 30.24 -35.56
N CYS A 50 -33.28 29.05 -36.02
CA CYS A 50 -32.67 28.02 -35.17
C CYS A 50 -31.33 28.49 -34.56
N SER A 51 -30.48 29.14 -35.36
CA SER A 51 -29.24 29.74 -34.88
C SER A 51 -29.49 30.76 -33.76
N PHE A 52 -30.48 31.63 -33.93
CA PHE A 52 -30.86 32.62 -32.92
C PHE A 52 -31.38 31.99 -31.61
N LEU A 53 -32.14 30.89 -31.69
CA LEU A 53 -32.57 30.15 -30.51
C LEU A 53 -31.37 29.59 -29.71
N PHE A 54 -30.35 29.06 -30.40
CA PHE A 54 -29.12 28.61 -29.73
C PHE A 54 -28.26 29.77 -29.22
N PHE A 55 -28.26 30.93 -29.89
CA PHE A 55 -27.64 32.14 -29.34
C PHE A 55 -28.24 32.54 -27.99
N GLY A 56 -29.57 32.39 -27.83
CA GLY A 56 -30.24 32.57 -26.54
C GLY A 56 -29.72 31.63 -25.44
N ILE A 57 -29.32 30.40 -25.80
CA ILE A 57 -28.71 29.43 -24.87
C ILE A 57 -27.26 29.82 -24.52
N ILE A 58 -26.50 30.37 -25.47
CA ILE A 58 -25.13 30.88 -25.22
C ILE A 58 -25.17 32.09 -24.28
N TYR A 59 -26.08 33.03 -24.53
CA TYR A 59 -26.18 34.28 -23.77
C TYR A 59 -26.79 34.12 -22.35
N ARG A 60 -27.12 32.87 -21.94
CA ARG A 60 -27.82 32.57 -20.69
C ARG A 60 -27.18 33.17 -19.44
N ASN A 61 -25.85 33.24 -19.37
CA ASN A 61 -25.12 33.72 -18.19
C ASN A 61 -25.23 35.24 -17.98
N ARG A 62 -25.57 35.99 -19.04
CA ARG A 62 -25.70 37.46 -19.01
C ARG A 62 -27.14 37.95 -18.89
N LEU A 63 -28.12 37.05 -18.72
CA LEU A 63 -29.52 37.42 -18.55
C LEU A 63 -29.83 37.94 -17.14
N PRO A 64 -30.72 38.96 -17.02
CA PRO A 64 -31.23 39.46 -15.74
C PRO A 64 -31.89 38.36 -14.91
N PHE A 65 -31.85 38.50 -13.58
CA PHE A 65 -32.33 37.49 -12.63
C PHE A 65 -33.79 37.04 -12.87
N GLU A 66 -34.67 37.97 -13.27
CA GLU A 66 -36.10 37.69 -13.52
C GLU A 66 -36.33 36.73 -14.70
N TRP A 67 -35.46 36.76 -15.71
CA TRP A 67 -35.59 35.95 -16.92
C TRP A 67 -35.00 34.54 -16.76
N ARG A 68 -34.13 34.34 -15.77
CA ARG A 68 -33.50 33.03 -15.50
C ARG A 68 -34.51 31.96 -15.11
N LYS A 69 -35.68 32.35 -14.55
CA LYS A 69 -36.76 31.41 -14.18
C LYS A 69 -37.38 30.70 -15.40
N TYR A 70 -37.40 31.36 -16.56
CA TYR A 70 -37.99 30.83 -17.78
C TYR A 70 -37.02 30.05 -18.66
N LEU A 71 -35.73 30.10 -18.33
CA LEU A 71 -34.67 29.50 -19.13
C LEU A 71 -34.83 27.99 -19.35
N PRO A 72 -35.26 27.18 -18.35
CA PRO A 72 -35.55 25.76 -18.57
C PRO A 72 -36.67 25.51 -19.59
N ALA A 73 -37.71 26.34 -19.59
CA ALA A 73 -38.80 26.25 -20.54
C ALA A 73 -38.37 26.70 -21.95
N PHE A 74 -37.58 27.78 -22.03
CA PHE A 74 -36.98 28.23 -23.28
C PHE A 74 -36.09 27.16 -23.91
N TYR A 75 -35.21 26.53 -23.11
CA TYR A 75 -34.36 25.44 -23.56
C TYR A 75 -35.19 24.29 -24.15
N GLN A 76 -36.26 23.91 -23.46
CA GLN A 76 -37.15 22.85 -23.92
C GLN A 76 -37.78 23.15 -25.27
N VAL A 77 -38.24 24.39 -25.47
CA VAL A 77 -38.80 24.86 -26.74
C VAL A 77 -37.72 24.86 -27.82
N ALA A 78 -36.55 25.43 -27.53
CA ALA A 78 -35.43 25.50 -28.48
C ALA A 78 -34.99 24.12 -28.96
N ILE A 79 -34.79 23.16 -28.05
CA ILE A 79 -34.42 21.79 -28.40
C ILE A 79 -35.51 21.10 -29.24
N THR A 80 -36.78 21.29 -28.91
CA THR A 80 -37.91 20.71 -29.68
C THR A 80 -37.96 21.26 -31.11
N LEU A 81 -37.81 22.58 -31.26
CA LEU A 81 -37.86 23.25 -32.56
C LEU A 81 -36.63 22.91 -33.42
N CYS A 82 -35.45 22.88 -32.83
CA CYS A 82 -34.21 22.74 -33.57
C CYS A 82 -33.81 21.29 -33.86
N LEU A 83 -34.22 20.31 -33.04
CA LEU A 83 -33.86 18.90 -33.25
C LEU A 83 -35.00 18.13 -33.91
N PRO A 84 -36.06 17.67 -33.21
CA PRO A 84 -37.08 16.84 -33.86
C PRO A 84 -37.89 17.62 -34.90
N CYS A 85 -38.20 18.90 -34.70
CA CYS A 85 -39.02 19.65 -35.67
C CYS A 85 -38.26 20.03 -36.95
N PHE A 86 -37.11 20.72 -36.84
CA PHE A 86 -36.35 21.15 -38.02
C PHE A 86 -35.92 19.99 -38.92
N PHE A 87 -35.28 18.96 -38.34
CA PHE A 87 -34.74 17.86 -39.14
C PHE A 87 -35.84 17.01 -39.76
N PHE A 88 -36.97 16.82 -39.08
CA PHE A 88 -38.12 16.12 -39.66
C PHE A 88 -38.82 16.94 -40.75
N TYR A 89 -38.94 18.26 -40.57
CA TYR A 89 -39.46 19.16 -41.61
C TYR A 89 -38.62 19.10 -42.88
N MET A 90 -37.29 19.19 -42.73
CA MET A 90 -36.37 19.10 -43.86
C MET A 90 -36.38 17.72 -44.53
N LEU A 91 -36.58 16.65 -43.76
CA LEU A 91 -36.78 15.29 -44.28
C LEU A 91 -38.04 15.20 -45.17
N LEU A 92 -39.15 15.79 -44.73
CA LEU A 92 -40.41 15.81 -45.49
C LEU A 92 -40.27 16.64 -46.78
N MET A 93 -39.69 17.84 -46.69
CA MET A 93 -39.55 18.74 -47.85
C MET A 93 -38.55 18.26 -48.90
N ASN A 94 -37.61 17.38 -48.51
CA ASN A 94 -36.62 16.78 -49.41
C ASN A 94 -36.97 15.32 -49.79
N ASN A 95 -38.25 14.94 -49.76
CA ASN A 95 -38.75 13.64 -50.22
C ASN A 95 -37.95 12.44 -49.67
N TRP A 96 -37.66 12.43 -48.36
CA TRP A 96 -36.97 11.31 -47.70
C TRP A 96 -35.56 11.01 -48.23
N SER A 97 -34.83 12.01 -48.74
CA SER A 97 -33.44 11.83 -49.19
C SER A 97 -32.53 11.19 -48.11
N ASN A 98 -31.58 10.35 -48.55
CA ASN A 98 -30.64 9.66 -47.66
C ASN A 98 -29.84 10.62 -46.75
N VAL A 99 -29.47 11.80 -47.25
CA VAL A 99 -28.75 12.83 -46.49
C VAL A 99 -29.59 13.30 -45.30
N TRP A 100 -30.87 13.56 -45.52
CA TRP A 100 -31.78 14.01 -44.47
C TRP A 100 -32.22 12.89 -43.53
N VAL A 101 -32.30 11.64 -44.00
CA VAL A 101 -32.47 10.46 -43.12
C VAL A 101 -31.29 10.36 -42.14
N MET A 102 -30.05 10.40 -42.62
CA MET A 102 -28.85 10.36 -41.77
C MET A 102 -28.76 11.58 -40.83
N SER A 103 -29.14 12.76 -41.31
CA SER A 103 -29.18 13.99 -40.51
C SER A 103 -30.22 13.91 -39.39
N PHE A 104 -31.41 13.34 -39.68
CA PHE A 104 -32.45 13.12 -38.68
C PHE A 104 -32.05 12.05 -37.66
N MET A 105 -31.41 10.95 -38.08
CA MET A 105 -30.83 9.96 -37.15
C MET A 105 -29.83 10.61 -36.19
N SER A 106 -28.95 11.45 -36.70
CA SER A 106 -27.96 12.19 -35.89
C SER A 106 -28.65 13.14 -34.90
N ALA A 107 -29.72 13.80 -35.33
CA ALA A 107 -30.52 14.65 -34.46
C ALA A 107 -31.24 13.86 -33.36
N ILE A 108 -31.73 12.65 -33.65
CA ILE A 108 -32.32 11.74 -32.65
C ILE A 108 -31.26 11.37 -31.60
N PHE A 109 -30.05 10.97 -32.01
CA PHE A 109 -28.98 10.64 -31.07
C PHE A 109 -28.62 11.82 -30.16
N LEU A 110 -28.46 13.01 -30.74
CA LEU A 110 -28.20 14.22 -29.98
C LEU A 110 -29.35 14.57 -29.04
N HIS A 111 -30.60 14.37 -29.46
CA HIS A 111 -31.78 14.62 -28.63
C HIS A 111 -31.83 13.68 -27.41
N ILE A 112 -31.53 12.39 -27.60
CA ILE A 112 -31.44 11.40 -26.52
C ILE A 112 -30.35 11.81 -25.52
N LEU A 113 -29.19 12.28 -25.99
CA LEU A 113 -28.09 12.72 -25.12
C LEU A 113 -28.43 13.99 -24.32
N LEU A 114 -29.23 14.89 -24.88
CA LEU A 114 -29.56 16.17 -24.26
C LEU A 114 -30.78 16.12 -23.34
N VAL A 115 -31.66 15.14 -23.53
CA VAL A 115 -32.94 15.04 -22.82
C VAL A 115 -33.05 13.68 -22.14
N HIS A 116 -32.59 13.65 -20.90
CA HIS A 116 -32.49 12.41 -20.13
C HIS A 116 -33.83 11.84 -19.65
N ILE A 117 -34.87 12.66 -19.51
CA ILE A 117 -36.15 12.22 -18.98
C ILE A 117 -36.99 11.63 -20.13
N THR A 118 -37.19 10.32 -20.11
CA THR A 118 -37.84 9.54 -21.18
C THR A 118 -39.20 10.12 -21.61
N TRP A 119 -40.09 10.44 -20.68
CA TRP A 119 -41.42 10.97 -21.05
C TRP A 119 -41.32 12.37 -21.70
N VAL A 120 -40.38 13.20 -21.24
CA VAL A 120 -40.14 14.54 -21.77
C VAL A 120 -39.58 14.46 -23.19
N MET A 121 -38.64 13.55 -23.41
CA MET A 121 -38.06 13.27 -24.72
C MET A 121 -39.13 12.80 -25.71
N PHE A 122 -40.00 11.86 -25.33
CA PHE A 122 -41.12 11.43 -26.17
C PHE A 122 -42.08 12.58 -26.46
N ALA A 123 -42.48 13.35 -25.45
CA ALA A 123 -43.36 14.50 -25.63
C ALA A 123 -42.80 15.52 -26.62
N GLN A 124 -41.50 15.84 -26.55
CA GLN A 124 -40.84 16.72 -27.52
C GLN A 124 -40.78 16.12 -28.92
N THR A 125 -40.51 14.82 -29.03
CA THR A 125 -40.42 14.14 -30.32
C THR A 125 -41.76 14.19 -31.03
N PHE A 126 -42.85 13.82 -30.34
CA PHE A 126 -44.20 13.88 -30.90
C PHE A 126 -44.64 15.31 -31.21
N ALA A 127 -44.36 16.26 -30.31
CA ALA A 127 -44.67 17.67 -30.56
C ALA A 127 -43.89 18.24 -31.75
N GLY A 128 -42.60 17.92 -31.87
CA GLY A 128 -41.73 18.36 -32.95
C GLY A 128 -42.13 17.79 -34.31
N ILE A 129 -42.40 16.47 -34.38
CA ILE A 129 -42.91 15.80 -35.59
C ILE A 129 -44.27 16.38 -36.00
N GLY A 130 -45.18 16.57 -35.05
CA GLY A 130 -46.50 17.15 -35.31
C GLY A 130 -46.41 18.57 -35.85
N LEU A 131 -45.57 19.42 -35.25
CA LEU A 131 -45.36 20.79 -35.69
C LEU A 131 -44.68 20.86 -37.06
N ALA A 132 -43.69 20.01 -37.31
CA ALA A 132 -43.01 19.89 -38.60
C ALA A 132 -43.99 19.47 -39.71
N THR A 133 -44.85 18.49 -39.44
CA THR A 133 -45.87 18.03 -40.39
C THR A 133 -46.88 19.13 -40.68
N PHE A 134 -47.31 19.87 -39.66
CA PHE A 134 -48.21 21.01 -39.81
C PHE A 134 -47.58 22.13 -40.66
N PHE A 135 -46.33 22.49 -40.42
CA PHE A 135 -45.66 23.51 -41.23
C PHE A 135 -45.36 23.05 -42.65
N ALA A 136 -45.06 21.77 -42.87
CA ALA A 136 -44.93 21.20 -44.21
C ALA A 136 -46.27 21.27 -44.97
N TRP A 137 -47.38 20.97 -44.28
CA TRP A 137 -48.73 21.04 -44.84
C TRP A 137 -49.09 22.45 -45.29
N VAL A 138 -48.80 23.45 -44.47
CA VAL A 138 -49.03 24.86 -44.80
C VAL A 138 -48.11 25.31 -45.95
N ALA A 139 -46.84 24.91 -45.94
CA ALA A 139 -45.86 25.31 -46.97
C ALA A 139 -46.18 24.75 -48.36
N GLN A 140 -46.78 23.56 -48.44
CA GLN A 140 -47.18 22.92 -49.70
C GLN A 140 -48.60 23.27 -50.16
N GLY A 141 -49.23 24.30 -49.56
CA GLY A 141 -50.55 24.79 -50.00
C GLY A 141 -51.71 23.88 -49.60
N PHE A 142 -51.64 23.28 -48.41
CA PHE A 142 -52.65 22.37 -47.84
C PHE A 142 -52.78 21.00 -48.53
N HIS A 143 -51.80 20.64 -49.37
CA HIS A 143 -51.67 19.31 -49.96
C HIS A 143 -50.31 18.73 -49.58
N ILE A 144 -50.27 17.57 -48.90
CA ILE A 144 -49.04 16.79 -48.70
C ILE A 144 -49.18 15.48 -49.45
N GLU A 145 -48.32 15.27 -50.45
CA GLU A 145 -48.06 13.93 -50.97
C GLU A 145 -47.03 13.26 -50.05
N LEU A 146 -47.51 12.48 -49.08
CA LEU A 146 -46.64 11.71 -48.18
C LEU A 146 -46.02 10.53 -48.94
N THR A 147 -44.88 10.77 -49.59
CA THR A 147 -43.97 9.73 -50.09
C THR A 147 -43.16 9.14 -48.93
N MET A 148 -43.86 8.62 -47.92
CA MET A 148 -43.23 8.12 -46.71
C MET A 148 -42.54 6.79 -46.96
N ASP A 149 -41.21 6.76 -46.88
CA ASP A 149 -40.46 5.51 -46.94
C ASP A 149 -40.58 4.77 -45.59
N TRP A 150 -41.50 3.82 -45.54
CA TRP A 150 -41.79 3.00 -44.36
C TRP A 150 -40.59 2.16 -43.90
N THR A 151 -39.55 1.99 -44.71
CA THR A 151 -38.37 1.18 -44.35
C THR A 151 -37.52 1.83 -43.25
N HIS A 152 -37.53 3.16 -43.14
CA HIS A 152 -36.72 3.88 -42.16
C HIS A 152 -37.39 4.04 -40.79
N VAL A 153 -38.72 3.91 -40.72
CA VAL A 153 -39.48 4.08 -39.47
C VAL A 153 -39.09 3.06 -38.39
N PRO A 154 -38.93 1.75 -38.68
CA PRO A 154 -38.42 0.79 -37.71
C PRO A 154 -37.03 1.14 -37.18
N ILE A 155 -36.17 1.74 -38.02
CA ILE A 155 -34.81 2.14 -37.64
C ILE A 155 -34.88 3.29 -36.62
N PHE A 156 -35.71 4.31 -36.87
CA PHE A 156 -35.88 5.41 -35.91
C PHE A 156 -36.47 4.92 -34.58
N LEU A 157 -37.46 4.01 -34.63
CA LEU A 157 -38.05 3.41 -33.44
C LEU A 157 -37.01 2.61 -32.64
N PHE A 158 -36.17 1.82 -33.34
CA PHE A 158 -35.08 1.06 -32.74
C PHE A 158 -34.08 1.97 -32.03
N ILE A 159 -33.67 3.08 -32.66
CA ILE A 159 -32.73 4.05 -32.07
C ILE A 159 -33.33 4.68 -30.81
N TYR A 160 -34.60 5.11 -30.86
CA TYR A 160 -35.26 5.69 -29.68
C TYR A 160 -35.39 4.69 -28.54
N LEU A 161 -35.76 3.44 -28.83
CA LEU A 161 -35.95 2.40 -27.81
C LEU A 161 -34.61 2.02 -27.14
N PHE A 162 -33.62 1.61 -27.94
CA PHE A 162 -32.34 1.14 -27.40
C PHE A 162 -31.46 2.28 -26.91
N GLY A 163 -31.49 3.44 -27.56
CA GLY A 163 -30.80 4.64 -27.08
C GLY A 163 -31.28 5.06 -25.69
N ASN A 164 -32.60 4.99 -25.43
CA ASN A 164 -33.13 5.25 -24.10
C ASN A 164 -32.74 4.17 -23.08
N LEU A 165 -32.74 2.89 -23.49
CA LEU A 165 -32.34 1.78 -22.61
C LEU A 165 -30.87 1.87 -22.17
N PHE A 166 -29.95 2.12 -23.11
CA PHE A 166 -28.53 2.34 -22.80
C PHE A 166 -28.34 3.56 -21.91
N TYR A 167 -29.06 4.64 -22.21
CA TYR A 167 -29.02 5.85 -21.40
C TYR A 167 -29.50 5.58 -19.97
N PHE A 168 -30.63 4.89 -19.79
CA PHE A 168 -31.16 4.52 -18.47
C PHE A 168 -30.15 3.68 -17.68
N ARG A 169 -29.51 2.69 -18.32
CA ARG A 169 -28.49 1.87 -17.67
C ARG A 169 -27.30 2.71 -17.20
N ASN A 170 -26.77 3.59 -18.06
CA ASN A 170 -25.66 4.47 -17.70
C ASN A 170 -26.03 5.46 -16.60
N GLN A 171 -27.27 5.98 -16.61
CA GLN A 171 -27.75 6.87 -15.57
C GLN A 171 -27.82 6.16 -14.21
N VAL A 172 -28.37 4.95 -14.16
CA VAL A 172 -28.43 4.14 -12.93
C VAL A 172 -27.02 3.90 -12.39
N GLU A 173 -26.05 3.60 -13.24
CA GLU A 173 -24.65 3.41 -12.82
C GLU A 173 -24.03 4.70 -12.24
N HIS A 174 -24.25 5.85 -12.90
CA HIS A 174 -23.77 7.13 -12.39
C HIS A 174 -24.44 7.56 -11.08
N GLU A 175 -25.77 7.39 -10.98
CA GLU A 175 -26.52 7.66 -9.76
C GLU A 175 -26.07 6.77 -8.61
N ALA A 176 -25.77 5.49 -8.88
CA ALA A 176 -25.18 4.60 -7.89
C ALA A 176 -23.82 5.13 -7.40
N LYS A 177 -22.88 5.45 -8.29
CA LYS A 177 -21.55 6.02 -7.93
C LYS A 177 -21.67 7.30 -7.11
N VAL A 178 -22.59 8.20 -7.48
CA VAL A 178 -22.83 9.45 -6.75
C VAL A 178 -23.50 9.21 -5.39
N SER A 179 -24.45 8.28 -5.33
CA SER A 179 -25.12 7.89 -4.08
C SER A 179 -24.12 7.29 -3.09
N LEU A 180 -23.24 6.42 -3.58
CA LEU A 180 -22.12 5.85 -2.82
C LEU A 180 -21.23 6.95 -2.24
N ALA A 181 -20.71 7.85 -3.08
CA ALA A 181 -19.88 8.97 -2.64
C ALA A 181 -20.57 9.85 -1.59
N LYS A 182 -21.87 10.10 -1.73
CA LYS A 182 -22.67 10.85 -0.76
C LYS A 182 -22.83 10.11 0.57
N SER A 183 -23.12 8.80 0.54
CA SER A 183 -23.22 8.01 1.77
C SER A 183 -21.88 7.92 2.50
N PHE A 184 -20.76 7.82 1.77
CA PHE A 184 -19.42 7.86 2.35
C PHE A 184 -19.10 9.21 3.00
N GLY A 185 -19.34 10.32 2.28
CA GLY A 185 -19.11 11.66 2.84
C GLY A 185 -19.94 11.92 4.09
N ALA A 186 -21.20 11.46 4.11
CA ALA A 186 -22.05 11.53 5.29
C ALA A 186 -21.53 10.64 6.43
N GLY A 187 -21.03 9.43 6.12
CA GLY A 187 -20.43 8.50 7.07
C GLY A 187 -19.17 9.05 7.74
N ILE A 188 -18.22 9.53 6.94
CA ILE A 188 -17.00 10.18 7.44
C ILE A 188 -17.36 11.38 8.31
N ALA A 189 -18.28 12.23 7.86
CA ALA A 189 -18.67 13.41 8.64
C ALA A 189 -19.28 13.02 10.00
N HIS A 190 -20.11 11.98 10.05
CA HIS A 190 -20.72 11.50 11.29
C HIS A 190 -19.68 10.89 12.23
N GLU A 191 -18.82 10.02 11.70
CA GLU A 191 -17.76 9.37 12.49
C GLU A 191 -16.68 10.35 12.92
N MET A 192 -16.44 11.44 12.18
CA MET A 192 -15.53 12.53 12.57
C MET A 192 -16.12 13.50 13.59
N ARG A 193 -17.43 13.71 13.58
CA ARG A 193 -18.09 14.59 14.55
C ARG A 193 -17.95 14.06 15.97
N ASN A 194 -18.00 12.74 16.15
CA ASN A 194 -17.89 12.08 17.45
C ASN A 194 -16.55 12.37 18.18
N PRO A 195 -15.36 12.09 17.58
CA PRO A 195 -14.08 12.41 18.21
C PRO A 195 -13.86 13.91 18.35
N LEU A 196 -14.29 14.73 17.37
CA LEU A 196 -14.18 16.19 17.49
C LEU A 196 -15.02 16.76 18.65
N SER A 197 -16.22 16.24 18.87
CA SER A 197 -17.04 16.63 20.04
C SER A 197 -16.41 16.18 21.35
N GLY A 198 -15.82 14.97 21.39
CA GLY A 198 -15.06 14.51 22.54
C GLY A 198 -13.87 15.41 22.86
N LEU A 199 -13.10 15.79 21.84
CA LEU A 199 -11.97 16.72 21.98
C LEU A 199 -12.39 18.11 22.45
N LEU A 200 -13.51 18.63 21.94
CA LEU A 200 -14.05 19.91 22.40
C LEU A 200 -14.36 19.84 23.90
N THR A 201 -14.98 18.75 24.36
CA THR A 201 -15.26 18.56 25.79
C THR A 201 -13.98 18.45 26.61
N SER A 202 -12.96 17.71 26.15
CA SER A 202 -11.66 17.66 26.82
C SER A 202 -10.99 19.04 26.92
N ILE A 203 -11.06 19.83 25.85
CA ILE A 203 -10.55 21.21 25.83
C ILE A 203 -11.34 22.11 26.78
N ASP A 204 -12.67 21.99 26.83
CA ASP A 204 -13.53 22.76 27.75
C ASP A 204 -13.19 22.44 29.21
N VAL A 205 -12.93 21.18 29.55
CA VAL A 205 -12.49 20.77 30.89
C VAL A 205 -11.11 21.35 31.21
N ILE A 206 -10.15 21.25 30.28
CA ILE A 206 -8.82 21.86 30.45
C ILE A 206 -8.93 23.38 30.68
N GLN A 207 -9.77 24.07 29.91
CA GLN A 207 -10.00 25.51 30.06
C GLN A 207 -10.71 25.87 31.37
N SER A 208 -11.53 24.98 31.93
CA SER A 208 -12.18 25.19 33.22
C SER A 208 -11.23 25.07 34.42
N VAL A 209 -10.18 24.25 34.28
CA VAL A 209 -9.14 24.05 35.31
C VAL A 209 -8.03 25.10 35.17
N LEU A 210 -7.68 25.49 33.94
CA LEU A 210 -6.65 26.49 33.70
C LEU A 210 -7.15 27.91 34.07
N PRO A 211 -6.37 28.67 34.87
CA PRO A 211 -6.78 30.01 35.27
C PRO A 211 -6.82 30.99 34.09
N ASN A 212 -7.91 31.75 33.98
CA ASN A 212 -8.11 32.70 32.88
C ASN A 212 -7.25 33.97 33.06
N PRO A 213 -6.30 34.25 32.16
CA PRO A 213 -5.40 35.41 32.29
C PRO A 213 -6.12 36.77 32.23
N LYS A 214 -7.37 36.80 31.73
CA LYS A 214 -8.16 38.03 31.56
C LYS A 214 -8.89 38.48 32.84
N GLU A 215 -8.99 37.64 33.86
CA GLU A 215 -9.68 37.95 35.13
C GLU A 215 -8.78 38.62 36.19
N GLY A 216 -7.54 38.92 35.84
CA GLY A 216 -6.59 39.65 36.70
C GLY A 216 -5.20 39.06 36.61
N ARG A 217 -4.20 39.92 36.33
CA ARG A 217 -2.79 39.50 36.33
C ARG A 217 -2.33 39.22 37.76
N LYS A 218 -2.25 37.94 38.13
CA LYS A 218 -1.50 37.48 39.31
C LYS A 218 -0.05 37.20 38.90
N ALA A 219 0.90 37.40 39.83
CA ALA A 219 2.32 37.13 39.59
C ALA A 219 2.63 35.62 39.52
N GLN A 220 1.80 34.79 40.17
CA GLN A 220 1.88 33.33 40.16
C GLN A 220 0.47 32.74 40.19
N TYR A 221 0.30 31.64 39.47
CA TYR A 221 -0.89 30.80 39.49
C TYR A 221 -0.49 29.46 40.13
N GLU A 222 -1.30 28.99 41.07
CA GLU A 222 -1.10 27.70 41.76
C GLU A 222 -2.23 26.76 41.34
N LEU A 223 -1.88 25.55 40.91
CA LEU A 223 -2.79 24.45 40.60
C LEU A 223 -2.72 23.43 41.73
N SER A 224 -3.85 22.84 42.12
CA SER A 224 -3.83 21.75 43.10
C SER A 224 -3.30 20.45 42.47
N ASP A 225 -2.84 19.52 43.31
CA ASP A 225 -2.36 18.20 42.83
C ASP A 225 -3.48 17.39 42.14
N GLU A 226 -4.73 17.58 42.58
CA GLU A 226 -5.94 17.03 41.95
C GLU A 226 -6.17 17.63 40.55
N ASP A 227 -6.00 18.95 40.40
CA ASP A 227 -6.13 19.64 39.11
C ASP A 227 -5.06 19.19 38.10
N VAL A 228 -3.82 19.02 38.56
CA VAL A 228 -2.71 18.54 37.71
C VAL A 228 -2.97 17.09 37.26
N THR A 229 -3.49 16.26 38.15
CA THR A 229 -3.83 14.87 37.84
C THR A 229 -4.99 14.80 36.84
N LEU A 230 -6.05 15.60 37.05
CA LEU A 230 -7.18 15.71 36.14
C LEU A 230 -6.77 16.22 34.76
N LEU A 231 -5.91 17.25 34.68
CA LEU A 231 -5.39 17.76 33.41
C LEU A 231 -4.62 16.69 32.64
N ARG A 232 -3.84 15.86 33.34
CA ARG A 232 -3.09 14.77 32.72
C ARG A 232 -4.02 13.67 32.20
N GLU A 233 -5.02 13.26 32.99
CA GLU A 233 -6.01 12.26 32.60
C GLU A 233 -6.83 12.71 31.38
N VAL A 234 -7.35 13.95 31.41
CA VAL A 234 -8.13 14.52 30.30
C VAL A 234 -7.27 14.69 29.03
N SER A 235 -5.98 15.02 29.17
CA SER A 235 -5.04 15.11 28.06
C SER A 235 -4.76 13.73 27.45
N ASP A 236 -4.56 12.70 28.28
CA ASP A 236 -4.34 11.33 27.80
C ASP A 236 -5.60 10.80 27.10
N ASP A 237 -6.79 11.10 27.61
CA ASP A 237 -8.06 10.73 26.96
C ASP A 237 -8.29 11.48 25.65
N ALA A 238 -7.94 12.76 25.57
CA ALA A 238 -7.95 13.51 24.31
C ALA A 238 -7.04 12.86 23.25
N MET A 239 -5.83 12.44 23.65
CA MET A 239 -4.90 11.73 22.76
C MET A 239 -5.45 10.39 22.26
N LYS A 240 -6.12 9.62 23.13
CA LYS A 240 -6.82 8.37 22.74
C LYS A 240 -7.95 8.65 21.74
N ILE A 241 -8.75 9.71 21.96
CA ILE A 241 -9.83 10.11 21.05
C ILE A 241 -9.29 10.48 19.67
N ILE A 242 -8.16 11.20 19.60
CA ILE A 242 -7.49 11.54 18.33
C ILE A 242 -7.04 10.27 17.61
N HIS A 243 -6.36 9.36 18.31
CA HIS A 243 -5.89 8.11 17.72
C HIS A 243 -7.07 7.29 17.18
N SER A 244 -8.12 7.09 17.98
CA SER A 244 -9.33 6.37 17.56
C SER A 244 -10.05 7.05 16.37
N GLY A 245 -10.08 8.38 16.35
CA GLY A 245 -10.64 9.16 15.24
C GLY A 245 -9.86 8.95 13.94
N ASN A 246 -8.52 9.05 13.98
CA ASN A 246 -7.65 8.80 12.84
C ASN A 246 -7.77 7.36 12.34
N GLU A 247 -7.80 6.38 13.25
CA GLU A 247 -8.00 4.97 12.90
C GLU A 247 -9.34 4.74 12.16
N THR A 248 -10.39 5.45 12.58
CA THR A 248 -11.71 5.38 11.92
C THR A 248 -11.67 6.02 10.53
N ILE A 249 -10.93 7.11 10.35
CA ILE A 249 -10.69 7.71 9.03
C ILE A 249 -9.96 6.74 8.12
N ASP A 250 -8.86 6.15 8.60
CA ASP A 250 -8.05 5.21 7.82
C ASP A 250 -8.87 3.98 7.41
N LEU A 251 -9.72 3.47 8.31
CA LEU A 251 -10.71 2.44 8.00
C LEU A 251 -11.68 2.85 6.89
N LEU A 252 -12.26 4.04 6.98
CA LEU A 252 -13.23 4.53 5.99
C LEU A 252 -12.56 4.82 4.64
N LEU A 253 -11.38 5.43 4.63
CA LEU A 253 -10.61 5.70 3.41
C LEU A 253 -10.15 4.40 2.74
N THR A 254 -9.69 3.40 3.50
CA THR A 254 -9.34 2.08 2.95
C THR A 254 -10.57 1.36 2.39
N SER A 255 -11.77 1.63 2.91
CA SER A 255 -13.02 1.10 2.36
C SER A 255 -13.50 1.80 1.08
N ILE A 256 -13.03 3.04 0.84
CA ILE A 256 -13.36 3.89 -0.32
C ILE A 256 -12.49 3.56 -1.54
N ASP A 257 -11.25 3.13 -1.33
CA ASP A 257 -10.39 2.74 -2.44
C ASP A 257 -10.90 1.42 -3.05
N GLU A 258 -11.60 1.51 -4.18
CA GLU A 258 -12.07 0.35 -4.96
C GLU A 258 -10.88 -0.53 -5.42
N ASN A 259 -9.67 0.03 -5.43
CA ASN A 259 -8.45 -0.70 -5.70
C ASN A 259 -7.88 -1.27 -4.40
N ARG A 260 -7.95 -2.61 -4.31
CA ARG A 260 -7.20 -3.52 -3.42
C ARG A 260 -6.42 -2.80 -2.30
N VAL A 261 -6.86 -3.01 -1.04
CA VAL A 261 -6.08 -2.78 0.19
C VAL A 261 -4.58 -2.86 -0.11
N SER A 262 -3.90 -1.70 -0.06
CA SER A 262 -2.51 -1.62 -0.50
C SER A 262 -1.67 -2.58 0.31
N ARG A 263 -0.96 -3.48 -0.38
CA ARG A 263 -0.09 -4.46 0.26
C ARG A 263 1.29 -3.88 0.60
N SER A 264 1.59 -2.63 0.20
CA SER A 264 2.92 -2.02 0.30
C SER A 264 3.53 -2.01 1.71
N THR A 265 2.69 -2.01 2.74
CA THR A 265 3.07 -1.99 4.15
C THR A 265 3.16 -3.38 4.79
N PHE A 266 2.95 -4.47 4.03
CA PHE A 266 2.87 -5.80 4.61
C PHE A 266 4.21 -6.28 5.15
N GLN A 267 4.17 -6.76 6.38
CA GLN A 267 5.29 -7.34 7.12
C GLN A 267 4.86 -8.64 7.77
N LYS A 268 5.83 -9.37 8.30
CA LYS A 268 5.62 -10.59 9.06
C LYS A 268 5.22 -10.22 10.48
N HIS A 269 4.04 -10.67 10.90
CA HIS A 269 3.53 -10.42 12.25
C HIS A 269 3.09 -11.74 12.92
N SER A 270 3.26 -11.82 14.25
CA SER A 270 2.65 -12.87 15.06
C SER A 270 1.15 -12.60 15.18
N ALA A 271 0.32 -13.56 14.76
CA ALA A 271 -1.12 -13.42 14.84
C ALA A 271 -1.61 -13.24 16.29
N GLN A 272 -0.96 -13.91 17.25
CA GLN A 272 -1.34 -13.85 18.66
C GLN A 272 -1.11 -12.45 19.22
N SER A 273 0.08 -11.89 19.02
CA SER A 273 0.41 -10.55 19.52
C SER A 273 -0.53 -9.48 18.96
N VAL A 274 -0.92 -9.60 17.69
CA VAL A 274 -1.87 -8.67 17.06
C VAL A 274 -3.28 -8.82 17.63
N VAL A 275 -3.75 -10.05 17.85
CA VAL A 275 -5.08 -10.32 18.45
C VAL A 275 -5.13 -9.86 19.91
N GLU A 276 -4.11 -10.16 20.71
CA GLU A 276 -3.97 -9.68 22.07
C GLU A 276 -4.01 -8.15 22.10
N SER A 277 -3.16 -7.50 21.29
CA SER A 277 -3.16 -6.05 21.18
C SER A 277 -4.54 -5.50 20.79
N ALA A 278 -5.26 -6.14 19.86
CA ALA A 278 -6.61 -5.74 19.49
C ALA A 278 -7.61 -5.86 20.67
N ILE A 279 -7.52 -6.91 21.48
CA ILE A 279 -8.36 -7.06 22.68
C ILE A 279 -8.02 -5.98 23.71
N GLU A 280 -6.76 -5.57 23.83
CA GLU A 280 -6.35 -4.52 24.78
C GLU A 280 -6.75 -3.12 24.34
N SER A 281 -6.57 -2.78 23.06
CA SER A 281 -6.79 -1.43 22.54
C SER A 281 -8.21 -1.17 22.02
N PHE A 282 -9.10 -2.17 22.01
CA PHE A 282 -10.49 -1.97 21.62
C PHE A 282 -11.22 -0.96 22.55
N SER A 283 -12.01 -0.06 21.96
CA SER A 283 -12.74 0.97 22.71
C SER A 283 -14.03 0.41 23.35
N TYR A 284 -13.89 -0.21 24.52
CA TYR A 284 -15.02 -0.73 25.29
C TYR A 284 -15.89 0.38 25.88
N LYS A 285 -17.22 0.20 25.86
CA LYS A 285 -18.16 1.12 26.54
C LYS A 285 -18.07 1.01 28.06
N ARG A 286 -17.76 -0.17 28.57
CA ARG A 286 -17.54 -0.44 30.00
C ARG A 286 -16.25 -1.22 30.15
N ALA A 287 -15.43 -0.89 31.14
CA ALA A 287 -14.19 -1.62 31.42
C ALA A 287 -14.42 -3.12 31.70
N THR A 288 -15.60 -3.48 32.23
CA THR A 288 -16.01 -4.87 32.47
C THR A 288 -16.24 -5.66 31.19
N ASP A 289 -16.56 -5.01 30.08
CA ASP A 289 -16.85 -5.69 28.81
C ASP A 289 -15.59 -6.34 28.22
N ARG A 290 -14.39 -5.89 28.63
CA ARG A 290 -13.12 -6.53 28.25
C ARG A 290 -13.05 -7.98 28.74
N PHE A 291 -13.60 -8.28 29.91
CA PHE A 291 -13.60 -9.64 30.47
C PHE A 291 -14.57 -10.59 29.78
N ALA A 292 -15.47 -10.07 28.94
CA ALA A 292 -16.34 -10.88 28.09
C ALA A 292 -15.60 -11.46 26.87
N ILE A 293 -14.34 -11.10 26.63
CA ILE A 293 -13.53 -11.67 25.54
C ILE A 293 -12.49 -12.60 26.13
N SER A 294 -12.48 -13.87 25.70
CA SER A 294 -11.42 -14.82 26.02
C SER A 294 -10.61 -15.20 24.79
N LEU A 295 -9.30 -15.37 24.97
CA LEU A 295 -8.39 -15.86 23.94
C LEU A 295 -7.89 -17.26 24.32
N ASP A 296 -8.14 -18.25 23.45
CA ASP A 296 -7.64 -19.63 23.53
C ASP A 296 -6.63 -19.88 22.40
N VAL A 297 -5.35 -19.92 22.74
CA VAL A 297 -4.25 -20.14 21.79
C VAL A 297 -3.87 -21.62 21.82
N ARG A 298 -4.31 -22.39 20.80
CA ARG A 298 -3.95 -23.81 20.68
C ARG A 298 -2.62 -24.01 19.96
N SER A 299 -2.34 -23.15 18.99
CA SER A 299 -1.08 -23.13 18.24
C SER A 299 -0.81 -21.72 17.71
N GLU A 300 0.43 -21.28 17.85
CA GLU A 300 0.90 -19.97 17.39
C GLU A 300 1.32 -20.02 15.92
N PHE A 301 1.04 -18.94 15.19
CA PHE A 301 1.51 -18.80 13.82
C PHE A 301 1.78 -17.34 13.45
N ASP A 302 2.66 -17.18 12.46
CA ASP A 302 2.94 -15.89 11.82
C ASP A 302 2.18 -15.76 10.50
N PHE A 303 1.83 -14.53 10.14
CA PHE A 303 1.22 -14.20 8.84
C PHE A 303 1.94 -13.03 8.17
N LEU A 304 1.86 -12.96 6.84
CA LEU A 304 2.33 -11.81 6.06
C LEU A 304 1.14 -10.87 5.81
N GLY A 305 1.18 -9.68 6.38
CA GLY A 305 0.06 -8.74 6.32
C GLY A 305 0.36 -7.44 7.05
N SER A 306 -0.68 -6.73 7.47
CA SER A 306 -0.56 -5.55 8.33
C SER A 306 -1.25 -5.84 9.66
N ASP A 307 -0.56 -5.52 10.75
CA ASP A 307 -1.10 -5.56 12.10
C ASP A 307 -2.32 -4.63 12.24
N THR A 308 -2.23 -3.39 11.77
CA THR A 308 -3.33 -2.40 11.80
C THR A 308 -4.58 -2.94 11.10
N LEU A 309 -4.43 -3.48 9.88
CA LEU A 309 -5.56 -4.03 9.13
C LEU A 309 -6.20 -5.22 9.85
N LEU A 310 -5.41 -6.11 10.45
CA LEU A 310 -5.95 -7.23 11.21
C LEU A 310 -6.65 -6.76 12.49
N LYS A 311 -6.10 -5.80 13.23
CA LYS A 311 -6.76 -5.18 14.40
C LYS A 311 -8.13 -4.63 14.03
N TYR A 312 -8.24 -3.97 12.87
CA TYR A 312 -9.51 -3.46 12.37
C TYR A 312 -10.52 -4.54 11.99
N VAL A 313 -10.07 -5.67 11.46
CA VAL A 313 -10.95 -6.83 11.27
C VAL A 313 -11.50 -7.28 12.63
N MET A 314 -10.64 -7.43 13.63
CA MET A 314 -11.05 -7.81 14.99
C MET A 314 -12.03 -6.80 15.60
N TYR A 315 -11.76 -5.50 15.50
CA TYR A 315 -12.64 -4.44 16.02
C TYR A 315 -14.03 -4.49 15.38
N ASN A 316 -14.12 -4.74 14.07
CA ASN A 316 -15.41 -4.87 13.39
C ASN A 316 -16.19 -6.08 13.90
N LEU A 317 -15.52 -7.21 14.13
CA LEU A 317 -16.16 -8.40 14.69
C LEU A 317 -16.62 -8.17 16.13
N PHE A 318 -15.76 -7.60 16.99
CA PHE A 318 -16.11 -7.28 18.39
C PHE A 318 -17.25 -6.27 18.48
N LYS A 319 -17.20 -5.19 17.68
CA LYS A 319 -18.27 -4.18 17.60
C LYS A 319 -19.60 -4.81 17.21
N ASN A 320 -19.61 -5.69 16.21
CA ASN A 320 -20.82 -6.39 15.79
C ASN A 320 -21.34 -7.33 16.89
N ALA A 321 -20.46 -8.11 17.52
CA ALA A 321 -20.83 -9.02 18.60
C ALA A 321 -21.45 -8.27 19.79
N PHE A 322 -20.81 -7.21 20.29
CA PHE A 322 -21.37 -6.39 21.39
C PHE A 322 -22.67 -5.67 21.01
N HIS A 323 -22.83 -5.28 19.75
CA HIS A 323 -24.06 -4.63 19.27
C HIS A 323 -25.25 -5.60 19.21
N HIS A 324 -24.99 -6.89 18.97
CA HIS A 324 -25.99 -7.96 18.85
C HIS A 324 -26.07 -8.87 20.10
N ARG A 325 -25.60 -8.38 21.24
CA ARG A 325 -25.71 -9.04 22.55
C ARG A 325 -27.17 -9.34 22.91
N SER A 326 -27.46 -10.60 23.27
CA SER A 326 -28.80 -11.11 23.60
C SER A 326 -28.96 -11.51 25.07
N SER A 327 -27.87 -11.89 25.75
CA SER A 327 -27.86 -12.43 27.12
C SER A 327 -27.09 -11.55 28.12
N GLU A 328 -27.39 -11.71 29.42
CA GLU A 328 -26.59 -11.11 30.50
C GLU A 328 -25.21 -11.77 30.60
N ASP A 329 -25.12 -13.09 30.38
CA ASP A 329 -23.88 -13.87 30.30
C ASP A 329 -23.31 -13.91 28.88
N PHE A 330 -22.98 -12.73 28.35
CA PHE A 330 -22.45 -12.58 26.99
C PHE A 330 -20.95 -12.81 26.98
N HIS A 331 -20.49 -13.61 26.04
CA HIS A 331 -19.09 -13.98 25.90
C HIS A 331 -18.67 -14.10 24.43
N ILE A 332 -17.46 -13.65 24.14
CA ILE A 332 -16.79 -13.77 22.85
C ILE A 332 -15.57 -14.65 23.05
N HIS A 333 -15.56 -15.81 22.40
CA HIS A 333 -14.46 -16.75 22.42
C HIS A 333 -13.64 -16.63 21.14
N VAL A 334 -12.37 -16.22 21.28
CA VAL A 334 -11.40 -16.16 20.18
C VAL A 334 -10.49 -17.38 20.28
N THR A 335 -10.52 -18.26 19.29
CA THR A 335 -9.65 -19.44 19.22
C THR A 335 -8.66 -19.30 18.08
N MET A 336 -7.41 -19.63 18.35
CA MET A 336 -6.36 -19.69 17.33
C MET A 336 -5.86 -21.12 17.16
N TYR A 337 -5.78 -21.56 15.91
CA TYR A 337 -5.18 -22.86 15.57
C TYR A 337 -4.39 -22.78 14.26
N SER A 338 -3.34 -23.58 14.20
CA SER A 338 -2.50 -23.79 13.04
C SER A 338 -2.45 -25.28 12.76
N ASP A 339 -2.79 -25.67 11.54
CA ASP A 339 -2.56 -27.03 11.02
C ASP A 339 -1.57 -27.00 9.84
N ASP A 340 -1.18 -28.18 9.34
CA ASP A 340 -0.20 -28.31 8.25
C ASP A 340 -0.65 -27.64 6.93
N PHE A 341 -1.95 -27.33 6.79
CA PHE A 341 -2.55 -26.86 5.54
C PHE A 341 -3.11 -25.44 5.62
N SER A 342 -3.42 -24.92 6.81
CA SER A 342 -4.09 -23.64 7.03
C SER A 342 -3.94 -23.12 8.46
N ASN A 343 -3.72 -21.82 8.57
CA ASN A 343 -3.71 -21.10 9.84
C ASN A 343 -5.05 -20.40 10.03
N GLN A 344 -5.65 -20.43 11.21
CA GLN A 344 -7.01 -19.91 11.40
C GLN A 344 -7.20 -19.18 12.74
N ILE A 345 -8.03 -18.14 12.68
CA ILE A 345 -8.54 -17.41 13.85
C ILE A 345 -10.06 -17.49 13.79
N VAL A 346 -10.67 -18.01 14.85
CA VAL A 346 -12.11 -18.19 14.96
C VAL A 346 -12.64 -17.31 16.08
N VAL A 347 -13.57 -16.41 15.75
CA VAL A 347 -14.26 -15.55 16.72
C VAL A 347 -15.69 -16.05 16.84
N THR A 348 -16.08 -16.54 18.01
CA THR A 348 -17.43 -17.03 18.31
C THR A 348 -18.08 -16.15 19.37
N ASP A 349 -19.26 -15.60 19.09
CA ASP A 349 -20.11 -14.91 20.06
C ASP A 349 -21.37 -15.72 20.36
N ASN A 350 -21.90 -15.59 21.58
CA ASN A 350 -23.19 -16.16 21.99
C ASN A 350 -24.34 -15.12 21.90
N GLY A 351 -24.31 -14.27 20.87
CA GLY A 351 -25.28 -13.20 20.64
C GLY A 351 -26.61 -13.67 20.06
N SER A 352 -27.32 -12.77 19.38
CA SER A 352 -28.63 -13.07 18.77
C SER A 352 -28.59 -14.02 17.58
N GLY A 353 -27.40 -14.35 17.05
CA GLY A 353 -27.22 -15.08 15.82
C GLY A 353 -27.69 -14.32 14.56
N ILE A 354 -27.43 -14.92 13.39
CA ILE A 354 -27.71 -14.40 12.06
C ILE A 354 -28.57 -15.42 11.30
N ALA A 355 -29.64 -14.95 10.67
CA ALA A 355 -30.54 -15.80 9.90
C ALA A 355 -29.87 -16.35 8.62
N SER A 356 -30.19 -17.59 8.27
CA SER A 356 -29.53 -18.34 7.19
C SER A 356 -29.75 -17.75 5.79
N ASP A 357 -30.87 -17.08 5.57
CA ASP A 357 -31.22 -16.33 4.36
C ASP A 357 -30.34 -15.09 4.17
N VAL A 358 -29.82 -14.53 5.27
CA VAL A 358 -29.01 -13.32 5.28
C VAL A 358 -27.51 -13.61 5.18
N LEU A 359 -27.04 -14.79 5.62
CA LEU A 359 -25.61 -15.16 5.69
C LEU A 359 -24.83 -14.97 4.38
N GLN A 360 -25.46 -15.14 3.22
CA GLN A 360 -24.80 -14.95 1.92
C GLN A 360 -24.61 -13.46 1.56
N SER A 361 -25.40 -12.58 2.15
CA SER A 361 -25.47 -11.16 1.84
C SER A 361 -24.69 -10.28 2.82
N ILE A 362 -24.31 -10.79 4.00
CA ILE A 362 -23.61 -9.99 5.03
C ILE A 362 -22.25 -9.42 4.59
N PHE A 363 -21.62 -10.04 3.59
CA PHE A 363 -20.35 -9.58 3.00
C PHE A 363 -20.53 -8.74 1.73
N GLN A 364 -21.77 -8.44 1.33
CA GLN A 364 -22.04 -7.53 0.22
C GLN A 364 -21.92 -6.09 0.70
N ASP A 365 -21.30 -5.24 -0.12
CA ASP A 365 -21.14 -3.82 0.18
C ASP A 365 -22.53 -3.19 0.46
N PHE A 366 -22.64 -2.39 1.52
CA PHE A 366 -23.84 -1.65 1.95
C PHE A 366 -25.01 -2.49 2.47
N TYR A 367 -24.83 -3.79 2.66
CA TYR A 367 -25.87 -4.62 3.26
C TYR A 367 -26.04 -4.32 4.75
N THR A 368 -27.26 -3.99 5.18
CA THR A 368 -27.60 -3.75 6.59
C THR A 368 -28.99 -4.30 6.92
N THR A 369 -29.19 -4.79 8.14
CA THR A 369 -30.50 -5.29 8.63
C THR A 369 -31.36 -4.20 9.28
N GLY A 370 -31.18 -2.93 8.89
CA GLY A 370 -32.17 -1.87 9.13
C GLY A 370 -32.16 -1.18 10.51
N LYS A 371 -31.09 -1.27 11.31
CA LYS A 371 -30.95 -0.47 12.55
C LYS A 371 -30.01 0.73 12.34
N SER A 372 -30.50 1.91 12.71
CA SER A 372 -29.88 3.22 12.49
C SER A 372 -28.47 3.32 13.10
N GLY A 373 -27.46 3.60 12.25
CA GLY A 373 -26.10 3.92 12.68
C GLY A 373 -24.98 3.08 12.05
N SER A 374 -25.30 2.02 11.29
CA SER A 374 -24.30 1.21 10.58
C SER A 374 -24.47 1.34 9.07
N TYR A 375 -23.36 1.55 8.35
CA TYR A 375 -23.33 1.74 6.89
C TYR A 375 -23.20 0.43 6.10
N GLY A 376 -23.03 -0.72 6.78
CA GLY A 376 -22.90 -2.02 6.10
C GLY A 376 -21.56 -2.24 5.39
N LEU A 377 -20.52 -1.54 5.83
CA LEU A 377 -19.18 -1.58 5.21
C LEU A 377 -18.17 -2.45 5.98
N GLY A 378 -18.41 -2.73 7.26
CA GLY A 378 -17.45 -3.42 8.13
C GLY A 378 -17.12 -4.85 7.69
N LEU A 379 -18.14 -5.70 7.51
CA LEU A 379 -17.91 -7.09 7.09
C LEU A 379 -17.37 -7.22 5.66
N PRO A 380 -17.85 -6.47 4.65
CA PRO A 380 -17.22 -6.43 3.34
C PRO A 380 -15.76 -5.99 3.38
N PHE A 381 -15.43 -5.00 4.21
CA PHE A 381 -14.04 -4.60 4.47
C PHE A 381 -13.21 -5.76 5.05
N CYS A 382 -13.72 -6.47 6.06
CA CYS A 382 -13.05 -7.66 6.61
C CYS A 382 -12.73 -8.68 5.52
N LYS A 383 -13.66 -8.91 4.59
CA LYS A 383 -13.45 -9.82 3.46
C LYS A 383 -12.39 -9.32 2.47
N LYS A 384 -12.32 -8.03 2.20
CA LYS A 384 -11.28 -7.42 1.37
C LYS A 384 -9.89 -7.56 2.00
N VAL A 385 -9.78 -7.32 3.32
CA VAL A 385 -8.53 -7.48 4.08
C VAL A 385 -8.08 -8.94 4.10
N MET A 386 -8.96 -9.89 4.42
CA MET A 386 -8.56 -11.30 4.46
C MET A 386 -8.10 -11.81 3.10
N ARG A 387 -8.76 -11.38 2.01
CA ARG A 387 -8.30 -11.67 0.65
C ARG A 387 -6.97 -11.01 0.30
N SER A 388 -6.68 -9.81 0.82
CA SER A 388 -5.40 -9.15 0.56
C SER A 388 -4.24 -9.90 1.22
N PHE A 389 -4.47 -10.51 2.39
CA PHE A 389 -3.54 -11.44 3.07
C PHE A 389 -3.41 -12.82 2.39
N GLY A 390 -4.17 -13.10 1.33
CA GLY A 390 -4.18 -14.39 0.64
C GLY A 390 -5.08 -15.45 1.31
N GLY A 391 -5.91 -15.03 2.26
CA GLY A 391 -6.86 -15.86 2.99
C GLY A 391 -8.33 -15.57 2.66
N ASP A 392 -9.23 -16.00 3.53
CA ASP A 392 -10.67 -15.75 3.42
C ASP A 392 -11.35 -15.67 4.80
N ILE A 393 -12.52 -15.04 4.87
CA ILE A 393 -13.38 -15.01 6.06
C ILE A 393 -14.74 -15.63 5.75
N ARG A 394 -15.20 -16.50 6.64
CA ARG A 394 -16.50 -17.19 6.55
C ARG A 394 -17.29 -16.98 7.83
N CYS A 395 -18.60 -17.00 7.71
CA CYS A 395 -19.52 -16.89 8.84
C CYS A 395 -20.43 -18.12 8.90
N GLN A 396 -20.59 -18.68 10.09
CA GLN A 396 -21.58 -19.67 10.45
C GLN A 396 -22.36 -19.12 11.65
N SER A 397 -23.66 -19.35 11.72
CA SER A 397 -24.45 -18.83 12.83
C SER A 397 -25.76 -19.59 12.97
N GLU A 398 -26.24 -19.67 14.20
CA GLU A 398 -27.55 -20.20 14.56
C GLU A 398 -28.36 -19.12 15.27
N VAL A 399 -29.58 -18.87 14.76
CA VAL A 399 -30.44 -17.78 15.25
C VAL A 399 -30.81 -18.02 16.71
N GLY A 400 -30.49 -17.05 17.56
CA GLY A 400 -30.76 -17.07 18.99
C GLY A 400 -29.70 -17.76 19.84
N GLU A 401 -28.67 -18.38 19.22
CA GLU A 401 -27.62 -19.09 19.97
C GLU A 401 -26.24 -18.48 19.81
N TRP A 402 -25.68 -18.44 18.59
CA TRP A 402 -24.29 -18.01 18.37
C TRP A 402 -24.01 -17.53 16.95
N SER A 403 -22.96 -16.72 16.80
CA SER A 403 -22.36 -16.40 15.50
C SER A 403 -20.86 -16.68 15.55
N GLN A 404 -20.33 -17.28 14.49
CA GLN A 404 -18.93 -17.67 14.38
C GLN A 404 -18.34 -17.15 13.08
N PHE A 405 -17.24 -16.41 13.20
CA PHE A 405 -16.45 -15.91 12.09
C PHE A 405 -15.12 -16.65 12.05
N THR A 406 -14.87 -17.38 10.97
CA THR A 406 -13.62 -18.11 10.73
C THR A 406 -12.78 -17.36 9.72
N MET A 407 -11.63 -16.87 10.15
CA MET A 407 -10.61 -16.25 9.31
C MET A 407 -9.54 -17.28 9.01
N THR A 408 -9.22 -17.45 7.74
CA THR A 408 -8.19 -18.38 7.24
C THR A 408 -7.00 -17.60 6.71
N PHE A 409 -5.80 -18.07 6.99
CA PHE A 409 -4.54 -17.49 6.58
C PHE A 409 -3.70 -18.57 5.88
N PRO A 410 -3.05 -18.25 4.76
CA PRO A 410 -2.12 -19.17 4.14
C PRO A 410 -0.88 -19.35 5.01
N ALA A 411 -0.27 -20.54 4.98
CA ALA A 411 0.99 -20.79 5.65
C ALA A 411 2.09 -19.85 5.11
N ILE A 412 3.02 -19.40 5.96
CA ILE A 412 4.07 -18.44 5.57
C ILE A 412 4.96 -18.93 4.41
N ASN A 413 5.10 -20.25 4.27
CA ASN A 413 5.91 -20.90 3.23
C ASN A 413 5.10 -21.32 1.99
N SER A 414 3.79 -21.02 1.95
CA SER A 414 2.90 -21.33 0.83
C SER A 414 3.30 -20.60 -0.46
N ASN A 415 2.79 -21.07 -1.60
CA ASN A 415 3.07 -20.44 -2.88
C ASN A 415 2.35 -19.10 -3.00
N GLU A 416 1.16 -18.98 -2.41
CA GLU A 416 0.37 -17.76 -2.35
C GLU A 416 1.13 -16.63 -1.66
N VAL A 417 1.72 -16.90 -0.48
CA VAL A 417 2.53 -15.91 0.24
C VAL A 417 3.80 -15.55 -0.52
N LYS A 418 4.45 -16.51 -1.17
CA LYS A 418 5.63 -16.25 -2.03
C LYS A 418 5.29 -15.33 -3.21
N GLU A 419 4.13 -15.53 -3.82
CA GLU A 419 3.66 -14.68 -4.93
C GLU A 419 3.36 -13.26 -4.45
N ILE A 420 2.63 -13.11 -3.33
CA ILE A 420 2.40 -11.80 -2.68
C ILE A 420 3.73 -11.11 -2.38
N LYS A 421 4.68 -11.84 -1.80
CA LYS A 421 6.00 -11.30 -1.46
C LYS A 421 6.79 -10.87 -2.69
N SER A 422 6.73 -11.65 -3.77
CA SER A 422 7.37 -11.32 -5.05
C SER A 422 6.75 -10.08 -5.70
N GLU A 423 5.42 -9.91 -5.65
CA GLU A 423 4.76 -8.67 -6.11
C GLU A 423 5.21 -7.46 -5.29
N LEU A 424 5.27 -7.63 -3.96
CA LEU A 424 5.70 -6.58 -3.05
C LEU A 424 7.15 -6.16 -3.28
N THR A 425 8.04 -7.13 -3.45
CA THR A 425 9.48 -6.87 -3.62
C THR A 425 9.72 -5.97 -4.84
N LYS A 426 8.92 -6.13 -5.91
CA LYS A 426 9.03 -5.29 -7.11
C LYS A 426 8.69 -3.82 -6.89
N LEU A 427 7.87 -3.53 -5.87
CA LEU A 427 7.50 -2.16 -5.52
C LEU A 427 8.53 -1.49 -4.60
N LYS A 428 9.44 -2.27 -4.02
CA LYS A 428 10.42 -1.76 -3.05
C LYS A 428 11.56 -1.01 -3.72
N THR A 429 12.01 0.06 -3.07
CA THR A 429 13.16 0.85 -3.49
C THR A 429 14.31 0.69 -2.49
N THR A 430 15.52 0.51 -3.01
CA THR A 430 16.72 0.34 -2.18
C THR A 430 17.84 1.25 -2.67
N LEU A 431 18.47 1.96 -1.74
CA LEU A 431 19.68 2.73 -1.99
C LEU A 431 20.89 1.92 -1.53
N PHE A 432 21.93 1.84 -2.36
CA PHE A 432 23.19 1.19 -2.04
C PHE A 432 24.33 2.19 -2.23
N VAL A 433 25.04 2.51 -1.15
CA VAL A 433 26.18 3.45 -1.14
C VAL A 433 27.46 2.65 -0.94
N SER A 434 28.27 2.52 -1.98
CA SER A 434 29.59 1.87 -1.91
C SER A 434 30.42 2.22 -3.15
N GLU A 435 31.72 2.35 -2.96
CA GLU A 435 32.73 2.47 -4.02
C GLU A 435 33.34 1.11 -4.39
N GLN A 436 33.03 0.05 -3.64
CA GLN A 436 33.55 -1.29 -3.89
C GLN A 436 32.77 -2.01 -5.00
N ASN A 437 33.43 -2.25 -6.14
CA ASN A 437 32.82 -2.92 -7.30
C ASN A 437 32.23 -4.31 -7.00
N ILE A 438 32.84 -5.06 -6.08
CA ILE A 438 32.38 -6.41 -5.71
C ILE A 438 30.99 -6.33 -5.05
N LEU A 439 30.81 -5.41 -4.12
CA LEU A 439 29.55 -5.22 -3.41
C LEU A 439 28.46 -4.67 -4.34
N VAL A 440 28.82 -3.69 -5.18
CA VAL A 440 27.91 -3.10 -6.17
C VAL A 440 27.42 -4.15 -7.16
N SER A 441 28.32 -5.00 -7.68
CA SER A 441 27.94 -6.08 -8.60
C SER A 441 26.99 -7.07 -7.93
N LYS A 442 27.33 -7.52 -6.71
CA LYS A 442 26.49 -8.46 -5.95
C LYS A 442 25.08 -7.90 -5.69
N MET A 443 24.99 -6.64 -5.27
CA MET A 443 23.71 -5.98 -5.00
C MET A 443 22.89 -5.82 -6.28
N THR A 444 23.54 -5.47 -7.40
CA THR A 444 22.89 -5.31 -8.71
C THR A 444 22.30 -6.63 -9.22
N ASP A 445 23.04 -7.73 -9.10
CA ASP A 445 22.57 -9.05 -9.52
C ASP A 445 21.36 -9.51 -8.69
N ILE A 446 21.37 -9.22 -7.39
CA ILE A 446 20.27 -9.58 -6.49
C ILE A 446 19.05 -8.70 -6.71
N ALA A 447 19.24 -7.41 -6.97
CA ALA A 447 18.15 -6.52 -7.35
C ALA A 447 17.45 -7.01 -8.63
N ARG A 448 18.21 -7.44 -9.64
CA ARG A 448 17.64 -8.06 -10.86
C ARG A 448 16.93 -9.38 -10.57
N PHE A 449 17.50 -10.21 -9.71
CA PHE A 449 16.93 -11.52 -9.36
C PHE A 449 15.62 -11.40 -8.55
N MET A 450 15.58 -10.47 -7.58
CA MET A 450 14.42 -10.25 -6.71
C MET A 450 13.40 -9.27 -7.31
N GLY A 451 13.83 -8.41 -8.23
CA GLY A 451 12.99 -7.48 -8.99
C GLY A 451 12.74 -6.12 -8.35
N PHE A 452 13.43 -5.76 -7.26
CA PHE A 452 13.29 -4.45 -6.60
C PHE A 452 14.09 -3.36 -7.32
N SER A 453 13.72 -2.09 -7.11
CA SER A 453 14.40 -0.94 -7.70
C SER A 453 15.66 -0.60 -6.90
N LEU A 454 16.83 -0.63 -7.54
CA LEU A 454 18.12 -0.33 -6.93
C LEU A 454 18.67 1.00 -7.45
N THR A 455 18.99 1.92 -6.54
CA THR A 455 19.83 3.09 -6.82
C THR A 455 21.20 2.87 -6.21
N VAL A 456 22.26 2.98 -7.01
CA VAL A 456 23.65 2.93 -6.53
C VAL A 456 24.23 4.34 -6.57
N LEU A 457 24.82 4.80 -5.48
CA LEU A 457 25.51 6.09 -5.40
C LEU A 457 26.91 5.92 -4.81
N ASP A 458 27.84 6.76 -5.24
CA ASP A 458 29.08 7.01 -4.51
C ASP A 458 28.84 8.00 -3.36
N VAL A 459 29.81 8.14 -2.46
CA VAL A 459 29.68 9.01 -1.28
C VAL A 459 29.55 10.48 -1.68
N ASP A 460 30.24 10.91 -2.73
CA ASP A 460 30.20 12.30 -3.21
C ASP A 460 28.85 12.68 -3.84
N ALA A 461 28.21 11.77 -4.56
CA ALA A 461 26.88 11.95 -5.14
C ALA A 461 25.79 11.91 -4.07
N LEU A 462 25.95 11.05 -3.04
CA LEU A 462 25.07 11.01 -1.88
C LEU A 462 25.01 12.39 -1.20
N LEU A 463 26.16 12.99 -0.93
CA LEU A 463 26.27 14.28 -0.23
C LEU A 463 25.76 15.48 -1.02
N LYS A 464 25.52 15.33 -2.33
CA LYS A 464 24.92 16.36 -3.19
C LYS A 464 23.39 16.32 -3.17
N LYS A 465 22.79 15.23 -2.70
CA LYS A 465 21.34 15.09 -2.58
C LYS A 465 20.80 15.90 -1.40
N LYS A 466 19.50 16.18 -1.47
CA LYS A 466 18.76 16.85 -0.40
C LYS A 466 17.95 15.87 0.43
N GLU A 467 17.64 16.23 1.66
CA GLU A 467 16.92 15.40 2.65
C GLU A 467 15.61 14.79 2.11
N TYR A 468 14.82 15.56 1.35
CA TYR A 468 13.54 15.08 0.79
C TYR A 468 13.70 14.06 -0.37
N GLU A 469 14.92 13.82 -0.86
CA GLU A 469 15.17 12.89 -1.98
C GLU A 469 15.48 11.46 -1.50
N PHE A 470 15.34 11.20 -0.20
CA PHE A 470 15.61 9.92 0.47
C PHE A 470 14.34 9.13 0.81
N GLU A 471 13.47 8.96 -0.19
CA GLU A 471 12.31 8.07 -0.12
C GLU A 471 12.68 6.65 -0.58
N TYR A 472 13.33 5.90 0.33
CA TYR A 472 13.71 4.51 0.11
C TYR A 472 13.13 3.59 1.18
N ASP A 473 12.86 2.33 0.87
CA ASP A 473 12.47 1.34 1.90
C ASP A 473 13.69 0.85 2.70
N LEU A 474 14.84 0.73 2.04
CA LEU A 474 16.07 0.17 2.59
C LEU A 474 17.29 0.95 2.07
N ILE A 475 18.22 1.28 2.96
CA ILE A 475 19.47 1.95 2.62
C ILE A 475 20.63 1.11 3.13
N PHE A 476 21.52 0.69 2.25
CA PHE A 476 22.79 0.07 2.59
C PHE A 476 23.91 1.08 2.42
N VAL A 477 24.76 1.18 3.43
CA VAL A 477 25.96 2.01 3.37
C VAL A 477 27.16 1.16 3.75
N ASP A 478 28.10 1.07 2.82
CA ASP A 478 29.43 0.54 3.05
C ASP A 478 30.28 1.55 3.83
N ILE A 479 30.64 1.17 5.05
CA ILE A 479 31.43 2.04 5.93
C ILE A 479 32.86 2.21 5.43
N GLU A 480 33.42 1.24 4.72
CA GLU A 480 34.80 1.38 4.23
C GLU A 480 34.93 2.42 3.13
N SER A 481 33.86 2.61 2.37
CA SER A 481 33.76 3.69 1.39
C SER A 481 33.67 5.08 2.04
N LEU A 482 33.39 5.16 3.35
CA LEU A 482 33.35 6.42 4.09
C LEU A 482 34.75 6.80 4.58
N ASP A 483 35.15 8.02 4.24
CA ASP A 483 36.46 8.59 4.56
C ASP A 483 36.79 8.50 6.08
N ALA A 484 37.99 8.00 6.41
CA ALA A 484 38.43 7.68 7.79
C ALA A 484 38.39 8.88 8.78
N ARG A 485 38.17 10.09 8.28
CA ARG A 485 38.13 11.36 9.03
C ARG A 485 36.76 11.69 9.65
N GLY A 486 35.72 10.89 9.42
CA GLY A 486 34.41 11.03 10.08
C GLY A 486 33.55 12.23 9.66
N SER A 487 34.06 13.15 8.83
CA SER A 487 33.33 14.33 8.36
C SER A 487 32.18 14.04 7.40
N HIS A 488 32.26 12.94 6.65
CA HIS A 488 31.20 12.51 5.72
C HIS A 488 30.07 11.78 6.45
N MET A 489 30.38 11.05 7.53
CA MET A 489 29.39 10.35 8.35
C MET A 489 28.39 11.33 8.98
N ASP A 490 28.87 12.39 9.65
CA ASP A 490 28.00 13.36 10.33
C ASP A 490 27.03 14.06 9.35
N LYS A 491 27.48 14.36 8.14
CA LYS A 491 26.64 14.95 7.09
C LYS A 491 25.61 13.96 6.54
N MET A 492 26.01 12.71 6.35
CA MET A 492 25.13 11.64 5.88
C MET A 492 24.05 11.31 6.92
N GLU A 493 24.41 11.19 8.21
CA GLU A 493 23.45 10.96 9.29
C GLU A 493 22.42 12.09 9.39
N SER A 494 22.83 13.34 9.14
CA SER A 494 21.89 14.47 9.01
C SER A 494 20.92 14.27 7.86
N LEU A 495 21.40 13.81 6.69
CA LEU A 495 20.54 13.55 5.52
C LEU A 495 19.52 12.43 5.77
N PHE A 496 19.91 11.42 6.56
CA PHE A 496 19.05 10.30 6.90
C PHE A 496 18.13 10.54 8.11
N SER A 497 18.29 11.67 8.82
CA SER A 497 17.52 11.93 10.05
C SER A 497 16.00 11.99 9.85
N PHE A 498 15.53 12.23 8.63
CA PHE A 498 14.11 12.34 8.26
C PHE A 498 13.60 11.19 7.38
N THR A 499 14.42 10.17 7.09
CA THR A 499 13.96 9.02 6.31
C THR A 499 13.29 7.98 7.21
N GLU A 500 12.22 7.36 6.72
CA GLU A 500 11.60 6.18 7.34
C GLU A 500 12.29 4.87 6.92
N ALA A 501 13.31 4.95 6.05
CA ALA A 501 14.04 3.81 5.54
C ALA A 501 14.77 3.05 6.66
N ARG A 502 14.87 1.72 6.52
CA ARG A 502 15.80 0.94 7.34
C ARG A 502 17.23 1.16 6.86
N ILE A 503 18.10 1.63 7.76
CA ILE A 503 19.50 1.92 7.43
C ILE A 503 20.37 0.77 7.91
N VAL A 504 21.13 0.20 6.98
CA VAL A 504 22.02 -0.93 7.18
C VAL A 504 23.45 -0.51 6.92
N TYR A 505 24.30 -0.66 7.93
CA TYR A 505 25.72 -0.44 7.83
C TYR A 505 26.46 -1.76 7.57
N LEU A 506 27.16 -1.81 6.44
CA LEU A 506 28.07 -2.91 6.10
C LEU A 506 29.46 -2.57 6.66
N PHE A 507 30.01 -3.50 7.45
CA PHE A 507 31.33 -3.35 8.06
C PHE A 507 32.19 -4.61 7.87
N GLU A 508 33.50 -4.44 7.61
CA GLU A 508 34.47 -5.55 7.61
C GLU A 508 35.16 -5.74 8.97
N HIS A 509 35.33 -4.65 9.73
CA HIS A 509 35.94 -4.64 11.04
C HIS A 509 34.92 -4.20 12.08
N HIS A 510 34.91 -4.85 13.26
CA HIS A 510 33.98 -4.51 14.33
C HIS A 510 33.98 -2.99 14.51
N PRO A 511 32.82 -2.31 14.42
CA PRO A 511 32.81 -0.88 14.64
C PRO A 511 33.36 -0.67 16.03
N ILE A 512 34.50 0.01 16.15
CA ILE A 512 34.86 0.68 17.39
C ILE A 512 33.60 1.46 17.73
N GLN A 513 32.96 1.13 18.86
CA GLN A 513 31.77 1.82 19.35
C GLN A 513 32.12 3.31 19.49
N ARG A 514 32.04 4.07 18.39
CA ARG A 514 31.82 5.50 18.46
C ARG A 514 30.37 5.63 18.84
N ALA A 515 30.13 5.55 20.14
CA ALA A 515 28.92 5.99 20.79
C ALA A 515 28.71 7.46 20.40
N ARG A 516 28.04 7.70 19.28
CA ARG A 516 27.44 8.97 18.93
C ARG A 516 25.95 8.74 18.80
N LYS A 517 25.19 9.69 19.34
CA LYS A 517 23.73 9.73 19.35
C LYS A 517 23.24 9.94 17.90
N ALA A 518 23.23 8.89 17.09
CA ALA A 518 22.42 8.89 15.88
C ALA A 518 20.95 9.06 16.30
N SER A 519 20.18 9.85 15.56
CA SER A 519 18.73 10.03 15.78
C SER A 519 17.91 8.79 15.40
N PHE A 520 18.55 7.81 14.75
CA PHE A 520 17.98 6.54 14.29
C PHE A 520 18.81 5.36 14.80
N ALA A 521 18.22 4.15 14.81
CA ALA A 521 18.88 2.91 15.22
C ALA A 521 19.36 2.12 13.99
N PRO A 522 20.64 2.23 13.58
CA PRO A 522 21.15 1.50 12.42
C PRO A 522 21.30 0.01 12.68
N ILE A 523 21.08 -0.79 11.64
CA ILE A 523 21.33 -2.24 11.65
C ILE A 523 22.75 -2.48 11.17
N TRP A 524 23.57 -3.13 11.99
CA TRP A 524 24.95 -3.45 11.66
C TRP A 524 25.03 -4.87 11.09
N VAL A 525 25.56 -5.01 9.89
CA VAL A 525 25.73 -6.31 9.23
C VAL A 525 27.17 -6.43 8.76
N GLU A 526 27.83 -7.52 9.13
CA GLU A 526 29.17 -7.81 8.65
C GLU A 526 29.14 -8.06 7.13
N THR A 527 30.03 -7.40 6.38
CA THR A 527 30.09 -7.48 4.91
C THR A 527 30.25 -8.93 4.44
N GLN A 528 31.04 -9.74 5.15
CA GLN A 528 31.25 -11.16 4.83
C GLN A 528 29.98 -12.00 5.03
N ALA A 529 29.29 -11.81 6.16
CA ALA A 529 28.01 -12.49 6.43
C ALA A 529 26.93 -12.08 5.43
N TRP A 530 26.92 -10.80 5.01
CA TRP A 530 26.03 -10.29 3.99
C TRP A 530 26.31 -10.91 2.61
N LEU A 531 27.57 -11.04 2.20
CA LEU A 531 27.95 -11.64 0.90
C LEU A 531 27.53 -13.12 0.77
N LEU A 532 27.56 -13.87 1.88
CA LEU A 532 27.16 -15.27 1.95
C LEU A 532 25.64 -15.46 1.93
N ASN A 533 24.87 -14.57 2.57
CA ASN A 533 23.42 -14.72 2.78
C ASN A 533 22.58 -13.57 2.23
N THR A 534 23.05 -12.90 1.17
CA THR A 534 22.52 -11.59 0.76
C THR A 534 21.00 -11.59 0.50
N LYS A 535 20.49 -12.61 -0.20
CA LYS A 535 19.05 -12.76 -0.48
C LYS A 535 18.24 -12.90 0.81
N ALA A 536 18.65 -13.78 1.71
CA ALA A 536 17.95 -14.03 2.96
C ALA A 536 18.00 -12.79 3.89
N THR A 537 19.12 -12.07 3.89
CA THR A 537 19.28 -10.84 4.67
C THR A 537 18.36 -9.74 4.15
N ILE A 538 18.33 -9.46 2.84
CA ILE A 538 17.43 -8.45 2.25
C ILE A 538 15.97 -8.83 2.48
N ASP A 539 15.64 -10.11 2.29
CA ASP A 539 14.29 -10.63 2.51
C ASP A 539 13.82 -10.43 3.97
N ARG A 540 14.68 -10.65 4.96
CA ARG A 540 14.35 -10.36 6.36
C ARG A 540 14.28 -8.86 6.64
N LEU A 541 15.21 -8.08 6.10
CA LEU A 541 15.22 -6.63 6.32
C LEU A 541 13.97 -5.92 5.77
N LEU A 542 13.44 -6.40 4.64
CA LEU A 542 12.24 -5.83 4.02
C LEU A 542 10.94 -6.24 4.73
N TYR A 543 10.88 -7.45 5.31
CA TYR A 543 9.61 -8.05 5.75
C TYR A 543 9.56 -8.44 7.23
N ASP A 544 10.66 -8.42 7.97
CA ASP A 544 10.70 -8.78 9.40
C ASP A 544 11.04 -7.55 10.26
N ALA A 545 10.01 -6.95 10.85
CA ALA A 545 10.09 -5.74 11.67
C ALA A 545 11.02 -5.90 12.89
N ASN A 546 11.14 -7.13 13.41
CA ASN A 546 11.87 -7.43 14.64
C ASN A 546 13.21 -8.13 14.37
N TYR A 547 13.66 -8.18 13.12
CA TYR A 547 14.92 -8.82 12.78
C TYR A 547 16.12 -8.16 13.48
N VAL A 548 16.64 -8.85 14.50
CA VAL A 548 17.95 -8.58 15.09
C VAL A 548 18.93 -9.53 14.42
N VAL A 549 19.98 -8.98 13.81
CA VAL A 549 21.06 -9.79 13.22
C VAL A 549 21.64 -10.67 14.32
N PRO A 550 21.70 -12.01 14.15
CA PRO A 550 22.33 -12.88 15.12
C PRO A 550 23.77 -12.43 15.31
N GLN A 551 24.13 -11.94 16.49
CA GLN A 551 25.53 -11.88 16.87
C GLN A 551 26.01 -13.34 16.92
N VAL A 552 27.00 -13.67 16.09
CA VAL A 552 27.72 -14.93 16.25
C VAL A 552 28.26 -14.90 17.69
N SER A 553 27.72 -15.78 18.54
CA SER A 553 28.12 -15.88 19.95
C SER A 553 29.56 -16.37 20.01
N THR A 554 30.52 -15.44 19.99
CA THR A 554 31.88 -15.70 20.43
C THR A 554 31.87 -15.66 21.95
N LYS A 555 31.95 -16.83 22.60
CA LYS A 555 32.23 -16.90 24.03
C LYS A 555 33.51 -16.09 24.29
N PRO A 556 33.51 -15.08 25.18
CA PRO A 556 34.75 -14.46 25.61
C PRO A 556 35.53 -15.54 26.39
N LEU A 557 36.69 -15.93 25.89
CA LEU A 557 37.60 -16.85 26.59
C LEU A 557 38.44 -16.06 27.61
N ASP A 558 38.57 -16.61 28.82
CA ASP A 558 39.26 -16.02 29.97
C ASP A 558 40.68 -15.50 29.65
N ALA A 559 41.03 -14.35 30.21
CA ALA A 559 42.22 -13.56 29.90
C ALA A 559 43.47 -13.87 30.75
N THR A 560 43.62 -15.08 31.30
CA THR A 560 44.63 -15.35 32.35
C THR A 560 45.70 -16.39 32.03
N ASN A 561 45.68 -17.06 30.86
CA ASN A 561 46.76 -17.95 30.42
C ASN A 561 47.45 -17.43 29.14
N LYS A 562 48.78 -17.59 29.06
CA LYS A 562 49.52 -17.44 27.80
C LYS A 562 48.95 -18.43 26.80
N ARG A 563 48.52 -17.95 25.64
CA ARG A 563 47.87 -18.77 24.60
C ARG A 563 48.87 -19.22 23.55
N THR A 564 48.66 -20.44 23.06
CA THR A 564 49.54 -21.12 22.11
C THR A 564 48.91 -21.13 20.72
N ILE A 565 49.60 -20.54 19.75
CA ILE A 565 49.19 -20.50 18.34
C ILE A 565 50.09 -21.43 17.53
N MET A 566 49.50 -22.32 16.73
CA MET A 566 50.25 -23.10 15.76
C MET A 566 50.24 -22.42 14.38
N VAL A 567 51.42 -22.16 13.81
CA VAL A 567 51.58 -21.65 12.44
C VAL A 567 52.03 -22.81 11.55
N VAL A 568 51.21 -23.14 10.56
CA VAL A 568 51.43 -24.19 9.56
C VAL A 568 51.60 -23.54 8.21
N ASP A 569 52.82 -23.53 7.67
CA ASP A 569 53.15 -22.88 6.39
C ASP A 569 54.41 -23.54 5.83
N ASP A 570 54.44 -23.91 4.55
CA ASP A 570 55.56 -24.64 3.95
C ASP A 570 56.75 -23.71 3.65
N ASN A 571 56.50 -22.41 3.54
CA ASN A 571 57.51 -21.39 3.32
C ASN A 571 58.19 -21.01 4.64
N GLU A 572 59.41 -21.52 4.85
CA GLU A 572 60.22 -21.28 6.06
C GLU A 572 60.33 -19.79 6.42
N SER A 573 60.52 -18.92 5.42
CA SER A 573 60.70 -17.48 5.64
C SER A 573 59.40 -16.83 6.14
N LEU A 574 58.27 -17.16 5.54
CA LEU A 574 56.96 -16.63 5.93
C LEU A 574 56.49 -17.19 7.27
N ARG A 575 56.72 -18.49 7.51
CA ARG A 575 56.44 -19.16 8.78
C ARG A 575 57.20 -18.50 9.94
N LYS A 576 58.52 -18.30 9.79
CA LYS A 576 59.37 -17.65 10.81
C LYS A 576 58.97 -16.19 11.05
N PHE A 577 58.66 -15.45 9.98
CA PHE A 577 58.22 -14.06 10.11
C PHE A 577 56.89 -13.95 10.88
N THR A 578 55.92 -14.79 10.52
CA THR A 578 54.60 -14.84 11.17
C THR A 578 54.74 -15.27 12.63
N ALA A 579 55.58 -16.28 12.92
CA ALA A 579 55.86 -16.70 14.29
C ALA A 579 56.48 -15.58 15.13
N MET A 580 57.53 -14.91 14.61
CA MET A 580 58.16 -13.79 15.31
C MET A 580 57.17 -12.65 15.60
N LEU A 581 56.22 -12.43 14.70
CA LEU A 581 55.21 -11.38 14.84
C LEU A 581 54.23 -11.68 15.98
N LEU A 582 53.81 -12.93 16.12
CA LEU A 582 52.92 -13.42 17.17
C LEU A 582 53.64 -13.53 18.53
N GLU A 583 54.88 -14.01 18.54
CA GLU A 583 55.73 -14.04 19.75
C GLU A 583 55.92 -12.64 20.33
N LYS A 584 56.10 -11.62 19.48
CA LYS A 584 56.20 -10.21 19.91
C LYS A 584 54.91 -9.67 20.54
N GLN A 585 53.76 -10.28 20.30
CA GLN A 585 52.49 -9.94 20.96
C GLN A 585 52.26 -10.76 22.25
N GLY A 586 53.18 -11.65 22.61
CA GLY A 586 53.13 -12.43 23.84
C GLY A 586 52.50 -13.81 23.72
N PHE A 587 52.20 -14.29 22.51
CA PHE A 587 51.75 -15.66 22.26
C PHE A 587 52.91 -16.65 22.27
N GLU A 588 52.64 -17.88 22.68
CA GLU A 588 53.55 -19.01 22.43
C GLU A 588 53.27 -19.55 21.03
N VAL A 589 54.31 -19.80 20.22
CA VAL A 589 54.12 -20.19 18.83
C VAL A 589 54.77 -21.54 18.53
N ILE A 590 53.98 -22.48 18.03
CA ILE A 590 54.45 -23.76 17.51
C ILE A 590 54.48 -23.67 15.98
N GLN A 591 55.61 -23.99 15.37
CA GLN A 591 55.79 -23.94 13.92
C GLN A 591 55.80 -25.35 13.35
N THR A 592 55.02 -25.57 12.28
CA THR A 592 55.01 -26.84 11.53
C THR A 592 55.03 -26.55 10.03
N GLU A 593 55.58 -27.47 9.25
CA GLU A 593 55.85 -27.23 7.81
C GLU A 593 54.76 -27.78 6.88
N ASP A 594 53.93 -28.69 7.38
CA ASP A 594 52.90 -29.38 6.61
C ASP A 594 51.77 -29.86 7.52
N GLY A 595 50.65 -30.27 6.91
CA GLY A 595 49.48 -30.75 7.62
C GLY A 595 49.69 -32.04 8.44
N GLN A 596 50.64 -32.89 8.06
CA GLN A 596 50.92 -34.13 8.78
C GLN A 596 51.65 -33.84 10.10
N GLN A 597 52.62 -32.92 10.07
CA GLN A 597 53.31 -32.42 11.26
C GLN A 597 52.35 -31.65 12.18
N ALA A 598 51.43 -30.85 11.61
CA ALA A 598 50.41 -30.14 12.37
C ALA A 598 49.52 -31.09 13.19
N ILE A 599 49.06 -32.20 12.58
CA ILE A 599 48.27 -33.22 13.29
C ILE A 599 49.11 -33.92 14.37
N SER A 600 50.37 -34.24 14.09
CA SER A 600 51.26 -34.82 15.11
C SER A 600 51.53 -33.88 16.29
N ALA A 601 51.60 -32.57 16.04
CA ALA A 601 51.79 -31.56 17.08
C ALA A 601 50.55 -31.38 17.97
N LEU A 602 49.35 -31.51 17.39
CA LEU A 602 48.07 -31.47 18.13
C LEU A 602 47.89 -32.66 19.09
N ASP A 603 48.60 -33.77 18.85
CA ASP A 603 48.57 -34.94 19.73
C ASP A 603 49.42 -34.77 21.00
N THR A 604 50.37 -33.83 21.00
CA THR A 604 51.33 -33.63 22.09
C THR A 604 51.25 -32.27 22.77
N ASN A 605 50.56 -31.29 22.19
CA ASN A 605 50.50 -29.91 22.69
C ASN A 605 49.06 -29.39 22.74
N ASP A 606 48.75 -28.59 23.75
CA ASP A 606 47.50 -27.83 23.82
C ASP A 606 47.64 -26.56 22.98
N ILE A 607 46.87 -26.49 21.88
CA ILE A 607 46.90 -25.39 20.91
C ILE A 607 45.54 -24.68 20.92
N ASP A 608 45.57 -23.36 21.12
CA ASP A 608 44.37 -22.53 21.19
C ASP A 608 43.89 -22.06 19.82
N LEU A 609 44.80 -21.94 18.84
CA LEU A 609 44.49 -21.49 17.48
C LEU A 609 45.48 -22.03 16.46
N ILE A 610 44.99 -22.36 15.27
CA ILE A 610 45.82 -22.80 14.15
C ILE A 610 45.72 -21.78 13.01
N LEU A 611 46.85 -21.20 12.61
CA LEU A 611 46.97 -20.43 11.37
C LEU A 611 47.58 -21.35 10.31
N MET A 612 46.81 -21.69 9.29
CA MET A 612 47.16 -22.77 8.35
C MET A 612 47.15 -22.29 6.90
N ASP A 613 48.27 -22.46 6.20
CA ASP A 613 48.30 -22.32 4.75
C ASP A 613 47.44 -23.41 4.08
N ILE A 614 46.83 -23.05 2.94
CA ILE A 614 46.05 -23.96 2.13
C ILE A 614 46.96 -24.79 1.24
N GLU A 615 47.93 -24.16 0.58
CA GLU A 615 48.77 -24.81 -0.43
C GLU A 615 50.07 -25.28 0.20
N MET A 616 50.08 -26.52 0.71
CA MET A 616 51.25 -27.12 1.34
C MET A 616 51.56 -28.51 0.76
N PRO A 617 52.83 -28.93 0.67
CA PRO A 617 53.20 -30.28 0.24
C PRO A 617 52.79 -31.33 1.28
N VAL A 618 52.77 -32.60 0.88
CA VAL A 618 52.40 -33.78 1.70
C VAL A 618 50.92 -33.82 2.08
N MET A 619 50.41 -32.80 2.76
CA MET A 619 49.01 -32.65 3.14
C MET A 619 48.60 -31.18 3.10
N ASP A 620 47.65 -30.87 2.22
CA ASP A 620 47.13 -29.51 2.06
C ASP A 620 46.27 -29.07 3.26
N GLY A 621 46.06 -27.76 3.41
CA GLY A 621 45.32 -27.22 4.55
C GLY A 621 43.87 -27.67 4.61
N VAL A 622 43.22 -27.89 3.46
CA VAL A 622 41.81 -28.31 3.37
C VAL A 622 41.63 -29.74 3.89
N GLU A 623 42.48 -30.66 3.46
CA GLU A 623 42.51 -32.04 3.92
C GLU A 623 42.90 -32.11 5.39
N THR A 624 43.86 -31.29 5.82
CA THR A 624 44.28 -31.19 7.22
C THR A 624 43.11 -30.76 8.12
N SER A 625 42.39 -29.70 7.75
CA SER A 625 41.21 -29.23 8.49
C SER A 625 40.12 -30.30 8.58
N ARG A 626 39.84 -31.01 7.48
CA ARG A 626 38.85 -32.11 7.51
C ARG A 626 39.25 -33.21 8.49
N ARG A 627 40.53 -33.59 8.52
CA ARG A 627 41.03 -34.61 9.46
C ARG A 627 40.98 -34.14 10.92
N ILE A 628 41.31 -32.88 11.18
CA ILE A 628 41.18 -32.28 12.51
C ILE A 628 39.72 -32.34 12.98
N ARG A 629 38.77 -31.91 12.13
CA ARG A 629 37.33 -31.88 12.44
C ARG A 629 36.71 -33.27 12.54
N ALA A 630 37.20 -34.24 11.77
CA ALA A 630 36.76 -35.63 11.84
C ALA A 630 37.38 -36.41 13.01
N SER A 631 38.34 -35.83 13.73
CA SER A 631 38.92 -36.46 14.92
C SER A 631 37.92 -36.42 16.09
N ASN A 632 37.83 -37.50 16.86
CA ASN A 632 37.07 -37.52 18.12
C ASN A 632 37.92 -37.01 19.31
N LYS A 633 38.92 -36.16 19.05
CA LYS A 633 39.84 -35.64 20.06
C LYS A 633 39.46 -34.20 20.46
N PRO A 634 39.87 -33.70 21.64
CA PRO A 634 39.50 -32.36 22.12
C PRO A 634 39.90 -31.23 21.17
N TYR A 635 40.99 -31.39 20.41
CA TYR A 635 41.44 -30.38 19.46
C TYR A 635 40.53 -30.25 18.21
N ALA A 636 39.54 -31.12 18.04
CA ALA A 636 38.60 -31.04 16.91
C ALA A 636 37.83 -29.72 16.88
N SER A 637 37.66 -29.04 18.02
CA SER A 637 37.01 -27.73 18.12
C SER A 637 37.97 -26.53 18.04
N VAL A 638 39.29 -26.76 17.89
CA VAL A 638 40.27 -25.66 17.85
C VAL A 638 40.02 -24.79 16.62
N PRO A 639 39.94 -23.45 16.76
CA PRO A 639 39.82 -22.53 15.64
C PRO A 639 40.93 -22.70 14.62
N ILE A 640 40.55 -22.78 13.33
CA ILE A 640 41.50 -22.85 12.21
C ILE A 640 41.30 -21.64 11.31
N ILE A 641 42.29 -20.78 11.21
CA ILE A 641 42.31 -19.64 10.30
C ILE A 641 43.14 -20.01 9.08
N ALA A 642 42.54 -20.03 7.90
CA ALA A 642 43.23 -20.27 6.64
C ALA A 642 44.15 -19.07 6.30
N HIS A 643 45.33 -19.31 5.74
CA HIS A 643 46.27 -18.27 5.34
C HIS A 643 46.63 -18.46 3.86
N THR A 644 45.82 -17.89 2.96
CA THR A 644 45.82 -18.22 1.52
C THR A 644 46.35 -17.08 0.65
N GLY A 645 47.01 -17.38 -0.47
CA GLY A 645 47.33 -16.39 -1.52
C GLY A 645 46.21 -16.16 -2.53
N ASP A 646 45.19 -17.03 -2.56
CA ASP A 646 44.08 -16.97 -3.52
C ASP A 646 42.77 -16.53 -2.84
N SER A 647 42.12 -15.51 -3.43
CA SER A 647 40.84 -14.95 -3.00
C SER A 647 39.67 -15.34 -3.91
N SER A 648 39.87 -16.29 -4.84
CA SER A 648 38.82 -16.74 -5.76
C SER A 648 37.62 -17.38 -5.03
N PRO A 649 36.39 -17.24 -5.56
CA PRO A 649 35.19 -17.84 -4.96
C PRO A 649 35.28 -19.36 -4.77
N VAL A 650 35.99 -20.05 -5.68
CA VAL A 650 36.22 -21.50 -5.63
C VAL A 650 37.05 -21.89 -4.41
N THR A 651 38.02 -21.05 -4.04
CA THR A 651 38.89 -21.28 -2.88
C THR A 651 38.19 -20.95 -1.57
N LEU A 652 37.33 -19.91 -1.55
CA LEU A 652 36.50 -19.59 -0.38
C LEU A 652 35.46 -20.67 -0.06
N ASP A 653 34.81 -21.25 -1.08
CA ASP A 653 33.88 -22.38 -0.89
C ASP A 653 34.60 -23.63 -0.34
N LYS A 654 35.86 -23.87 -0.75
CA LYS A 654 36.68 -24.96 -0.21
C LYS A 654 37.03 -24.73 1.26
N ILE A 655 37.39 -23.51 1.65
CA ILE A 655 37.66 -23.13 3.05
C ILE A 655 36.42 -23.40 3.90
N GLY A 656 35.25 -22.88 3.51
CA GLY A 656 34.01 -23.03 4.27
C GLY A 656 33.57 -24.49 4.41
N SER A 657 33.70 -25.29 3.34
CA SER A 657 33.33 -26.72 3.36
C SER A 657 34.34 -27.63 4.09
N SER A 658 35.53 -27.12 4.44
CA SER A 658 36.59 -27.89 5.12
C SER A 658 36.51 -27.85 6.64
N GLY A 659 35.65 -26.99 7.20
CA GLY A 659 35.52 -26.77 8.64
C GLY A 659 36.54 -25.78 9.22
N MET A 660 37.23 -25.01 8.38
CA MET A 660 37.99 -23.84 8.81
C MET A 660 37.05 -22.77 9.38
N SER A 661 37.55 -22.07 10.38
CA SER A 661 36.82 -21.08 11.17
C SER A 661 36.85 -19.69 10.52
N ASP A 662 37.97 -19.34 9.88
CA ASP A 662 38.17 -18.03 9.23
C ASP A 662 39.28 -18.12 8.16
N PHE A 663 39.59 -17.03 7.46
CA PHE A 663 40.72 -16.94 6.52
C PHE A 663 41.37 -15.55 6.48
N ILE A 664 42.62 -15.52 6.02
CA ILE A 664 43.48 -14.36 5.82
C ILE A 664 44.11 -14.49 4.44
N VAL A 665 43.98 -13.45 3.61
CA VAL A 665 44.58 -13.40 2.27
C VAL A 665 45.98 -12.77 2.35
N LYS A 666 46.99 -13.45 1.81
CA LYS A 666 48.38 -13.01 1.69
C LYS A 666 48.52 -12.02 0.50
N PRO A 667 49.28 -10.92 0.62
CA PRO A 667 49.93 -10.42 1.82
C PRO A 667 48.95 -9.67 2.73
N ALA A 668 48.86 -10.07 3.99
CA ALA A 668 48.09 -9.34 5.01
C ALA A 668 49.00 -8.39 5.79
N ASP A 669 48.53 -7.17 6.06
CA ASP A 669 49.22 -6.26 6.98
C ASP A 669 49.16 -6.82 8.42
N LYS A 670 50.17 -6.48 9.23
CA LYS A 670 50.34 -6.88 10.63
C LYS A 670 49.08 -6.69 11.46
N ASN A 671 48.39 -5.56 11.29
CA ASN A 671 47.17 -5.26 12.05
C ASN A 671 46.04 -6.24 11.69
N ARG A 672 45.86 -6.53 10.40
CA ARG A 672 44.83 -7.46 9.90
C ARG A 672 45.03 -8.89 10.43
N LEU A 673 46.28 -9.35 10.52
CA LEU A 673 46.61 -10.64 11.12
C LEU A 673 46.20 -10.70 12.60
N PHE A 674 46.52 -9.66 13.37
CA PHE A 674 46.21 -9.62 14.79
C PHE A 674 44.73 -9.48 15.08
N ASP A 675 44.01 -8.63 14.33
CA ASP A 675 42.57 -8.44 14.51
C ASP A 675 41.81 -9.75 14.25
N LYS A 676 42.22 -10.49 13.21
CA LYS A 676 41.64 -11.80 12.91
C LYS A 676 41.91 -12.81 14.01
N ILE A 677 43.13 -12.83 14.56
CA ILE A 677 43.49 -13.74 15.66
C ILE A 677 42.73 -13.38 16.94
N ALA A 678 42.60 -12.10 17.28
CA ALA A 678 41.90 -11.61 18.48
C ALA A 678 40.39 -11.96 18.53
N ASN A 679 39.76 -12.23 17.39
CA ASN A 679 38.37 -12.68 17.34
C ASN A 679 38.18 -14.12 17.84
N TRP A 680 39.24 -14.92 17.84
CA TRP A 680 39.22 -16.36 18.15
C TRP A 680 39.96 -16.71 19.42
N ILE A 681 40.93 -15.87 19.83
CA ILE A 681 41.64 -15.96 21.09
C ILE A 681 41.59 -14.63 21.84
#